data_AF-A0A0U2U3I2-F1
#
_entry.id   AF-A0A0U2U3I2-F1
#
_cell.length_a   1.000
_cell.length_b   1.000
_cell.length_c   1.000
_cell.angle_alpha   90.00
_cell.angle_beta   90.00
_cell.angle_gamma   90.00
#
_symmetry.space_group_name_H-M   'P 1'
#
loop_
_entity.id
_entity.type
_entity.pdbx_description
1 polymer ?
#
loop_
_entity_poly.entity_id
_entity_poly.type
_entity_poly.pdbx_seq_one_letter_code
_entity_poly.pdbx_strand_id
1 'polypeptide(L)'
;MSKLILIDGNSIAYRAFFALPLLSNSKGLHTNAVYGFTTMLLKLIEEQKPTHFLVAFDAGKTTFRHKDYAEYKGGREKTPPELSEQFPVLKELLESFGIRQFQMDGYEADDIIGTLTRTADEQDGMEVLVVTGDKDMLQLASDKVKIALTRKGISEVELYDPAHIEEKYGLKPAQIIDLKGLMGDASDNIPGIPGVGEKTALKLLHEYGSVEKVLENAAGIKGKLGEKVAAHAEDARMSKELATIFREVPVEIPWDDLAYGGYDGQVLGDMFRKLEFKSLLERLNLPGGGNQAASADAEAEAKAEARIQSVQVTPDRLGELVEALPGVRALHVEVIGDNPHTGEVLGLSFYTESDSGTDPIGYYLPFELLKQEAEEAERVRAWLADEKKSVAVYDLHRALVALFWQGLELRGVSFDVLLAGYLLDPTESALTLHGLTARYGLTAIPADEDVFGKGAKFKLPEADVLLSLMSRKALAVMELARALQAELEASGMNELFHELELPLALVLASMERKGIKVDVEELQAYGAELGKQLEKIMQSIYDEAGMEFNINSPKQLGEILFEKLQLPVIKKTKTGYSTDAEVLEKLEPYHPLVGHILHYRTLSKLQSTYVEGLLKEVRPDTGKVHTYYKQTIAATGRLSSQYPNLQNIPIRLEEGRKIRKVFKPSEPGWRILTADYSQIELRVLAHISQDEKLIEAFRQNMDIHTKTAMDVFGVPEDSVDSNMRRQAKAVNFGIVYGISDYGLSQNLNITRKDAAKFIEQYFAVFQGVRRYMDDIVKKAREDGFVTTLLHRRRYLPEIKASNFNLRSFAERTAMNTPIQGTAADIIKLAMVQLDKRMKEEGVRSRLLLQVHDELVLEVPEDELEVMKKTVAEVMENAIELDVPLKVDVDDGANWYEAK
;
A
#
# COMPACT_ATOMS: atom_id res chain seq x y z
N MET A 1 -27.72 -19.15 28.88
CA MET A 1 -28.73 -18.76 27.88
C MET A 1 -28.20 -19.19 26.53
N SER A 2 -29.03 -19.86 25.75
CA SER A 2 -28.64 -20.26 24.40
C SER A 2 -28.76 -19.04 23.49
N LYS A 3 -27.93 -18.96 22.44
CA LYS A 3 -27.97 -17.85 21.48
C LYS A 3 -27.93 -18.37 20.04
N LEU A 4 -28.94 -18.00 19.27
CA LEU A 4 -29.11 -18.38 17.86
C LEU A 4 -28.73 -17.20 16.97
N ILE A 5 -27.85 -17.43 16.01
CA ILE A 5 -27.58 -16.48 14.93
C ILE A 5 -28.22 -16.98 13.64
N LEU A 6 -29.02 -16.12 13.01
CA LEU A 6 -29.63 -16.34 11.71
C LEU A 6 -29.05 -15.34 10.72
N ILE A 7 -28.47 -15.80 9.62
CA ILE A 7 -27.92 -14.92 8.58
C ILE A 7 -28.72 -15.08 7.30
N ASP A 8 -29.08 -13.94 6.71
CA ASP A 8 -29.56 -13.85 5.34
C ASP A 8 -28.36 -13.93 4.37
N GLY A 9 -28.10 -15.13 3.87
CA GLY A 9 -26.93 -15.44 3.05
C GLY A 9 -26.89 -14.65 1.75
N ASN A 10 -28.06 -14.44 1.12
CA ASN A 10 -28.18 -13.70 -0.12
C ASN A 10 -27.83 -12.22 0.09
N SER A 11 -28.52 -11.55 1.02
CA SER A 11 -28.34 -10.12 1.27
C SER A 11 -26.91 -9.80 1.72
N ILE A 12 -26.34 -10.63 2.60
CA ILE A 12 -24.98 -10.42 3.09
C ILE A 12 -23.92 -10.67 2.01
N ALA A 13 -24.07 -11.70 1.17
CA ALA A 13 -23.15 -11.92 0.05
C ALA A 13 -23.16 -10.74 -0.94
N TYR A 14 -24.34 -10.20 -1.26
CA TYR A 14 -24.48 -9.00 -2.08
C TYR A 14 -23.80 -7.77 -1.46
N ARG A 15 -24.00 -7.55 -0.15
CA ARG A 15 -23.34 -6.46 0.57
C ARG A 15 -21.82 -6.61 0.57
N ALA A 16 -21.31 -7.83 0.76
CA ALA A 16 -19.89 -8.12 0.71
C ALA A 16 -19.30 -7.88 -0.69
N PHE A 17 -20.00 -8.30 -1.74
CA PHE A 17 -19.57 -8.13 -3.13
C PHE A 17 -19.35 -6.67 -3.50
N PHE A 18 -20.31 -5.79 -3.19
CA PHE A 18 -20.21 -4.36 -3.53
C PHE A 18 -19.35 -3.55 -2.57
N ALA A 19 -19.00 -4.09 -1.39
CA ALA A 19 -18.16 -3.41 -0.41
C ALA A 19 -16.66 -3.54 -0.71
N LEU A 20 -16.26 -4.61 -1.39
CA LEU A 20 -14.87 -4.93 -1.70
C LEU A 20 -14.62 -4.83 -3.21
N PRO A 21 -13.42 -4.44 -3.64
CA PRO A 21 -13.04 -4.54 -5.05
C PRO A 21 -13.15 -6.00 -5.51
N LEU A 22 -13.28 -6.23 -6.82
CA LEU A 22 -13.17 -7.58 -7.37
C LEU A 22 -11.79 -8.14 -7.04
N LEU A 23 -11.79 -9.18 -6.23
CA LEU A 23 -10.63 -10.00 -5.88
C LEU A 23 -10.80 -11.32 -6.59
N SER A 24 -9.71 -11.91 -7.05
CA SER A 24 -9.71 -13.22 -7.71
C SER A 24 -8.52 -14.03 -7.25
N ASN A 25 -8.68 -15.34 -7.17
CA ASN A 25 -7.57 -16.25 -6.87
C ASN A 25 -6.74 -16.56 -8.14
N SER A 26 -5.63 -17.29 -7.99
CA SER A 26 -4.76 -17.69 -9.11
C SER A 26 -5.45 -18.48 -10.24
N LYS A 27 -6.62 -19.07 -9.97
CA LYS A 27 -7.43 -19.81 -10.95
C LYS A 27 -8.46 -18.95 -11.67
N GLY A 28 -8.51 -17.64 -11.38
CA GLY A 28 -9.43 -16.69 -12.00
C GLY A 28 -10.84 -16.69 -11.41
N LEU A 29 -11.10 -17.42 -10.31
CA LEU A 29 -12.37 -17.37 -9.58
C LEU A 29 -12.42 -16.08 -8.75
N HIS A 30 -13.49 -15.30 -8.85
CA HIS A 30 -13.68 -14.15 -7.97
C HIS A 30 -13.95 -14.59 -6.53
N THR A 31 -13.38 -13.90 -5.55
CA THR A 31 -13.45 -14.29 -4.13
C THR A 31 -13.82 -13.14 -3.19
N ASN A 32 -14.09 -11.94 -3.71
CA ASN A 32 -14.36 -10.74 -2.90
C ASN A 32 -15.61 -10.86 -2.02
N ALA A 33 -16.71 -11.40 -2.53
CA ALA A 33 -17.93 -11.59 -1.76
C ALA A 33 -17.71 -12.64 -0.67
N VAL A 34 -17.04 -13.75 -1.00
CA VAL A 34 -16.71 -14.82 -0.05
C VAL A 34 -15.79 -14.29 1.05
N TYR A 35 -14.75 -13.51 0.71
CA TYR A 35 -13.83 -12.91 1.69
C TYR A 35 -14.54 -11.94 2.63
N GLY A 36 -15.38 -11.06 2.07
CA GLY A 36 -16.18 -10.12 2.87
C GLY A 36 -17.19 -10.83 3.78
N PHE A 37 -17.84 -11.88 3.28
CA PHE A 37 -18.73 -12.70 4.11
C PHE A 37 -17.96 -13.36 5.27
N THR A 38 -16.79 -13.95 4.96
CA THR A 38 -15.94 -14.64 5.94
C THR A 38 -15.50 -13.72 7.07
N THR A 39 -15.03 -12.52 6.73
CA THR A 39 -14.57 -11.54 7.73
C THR A 39 -15.70 -11.07 8.66
N MET A 40 -16.92 -10.92 8.14
CA MET A 40 -18.10 -10.66 8.97
C MET A 40 -18.42 -11.85 9.88
N LEU A 41 -18.44 -13.05 9.31
CA LEU A 41 -18.79 -14.28 10.02
C LEU A 41 -17.86 -14.51 11.21
N LEU A 42 -16.55 -14.35 11.03
CA LEU A 42 -15.56 -14.48 12.10
C LEU A 42 -15.78 -13.47 13.22
N LYS A 43 -16.08 -12.22 12.87
CA LYS A 43 -16.40 -11.17 13.85
C LYS A 43 -17.65 -11.52 14.66
N LEU A 44 -18.70 -12.04 14.01
CA LEU A 44 -19.93 -12.47 14.68
C LEU A 44 -19.67 -13.63 15.64
N ILE A 45 -18.90 -14.63 15.25
CA ILE A 45 -18.54 -15.76 16.10
C ILE A 45 -17.77 -15.27 17.34
N GLU A 46 -16.79 -14.39 17.14
CA GLU A 46 -15.93 -13.83 18.21
C GLU A 46 -16.72 -12.98 19.21
N GLU A 47 -17.55 -12.05 18.72
CA GLU A 47 -18.27 -11.08 19.56
C GLU A 47 -19.52 -11.68 20.21
N GLN A 48 -20.27 -12.51 19.48
CA GLN A 48 -21.59 -12.97 19.91
C GLN A 48 -21.57 -14.34 20.59
N LYS A 49 -20.52 -15.14 20.38
CA LYS A 49 -20.34 -16.50 20.94
C LYS A 49 -21.62 -17.36 20.83
N PRO A 50 -22.12 -17.60 19.61
CA PRO A 50 -23.37 -18.31 19.37
C PRO A 50 -23.30 -19.76 19.85
N THR A 51 -24.42 -20.29 20.32
CA THR A 51 -24.59 -21.72 20.56
C THR A 51 -25.31 -22.42 19.42
N HIS A 52 -26.08 -21.68 18.62
CA HIS A 52 -26.77 -22.18 17.43
C HIS A 52 -26.56 -21.22 16.25
N PHE A 53 -26.49 -21.76 15.04
CA PHE A 53 -26.16 -20.99 13.84
C PHE A 53 -26.86 -21.54 12.59
N LEU A 54 -27.50 -20.66 11.81
CA LEU A 54 -28.04 -21.02 10.49
C LEU A 54 -27.86 -19.88 9.48
N VAL A 55 -27.48 -20.24 8.25
CA VAL A 55 -27.51 -19.32 7.09
C VAL A 55 -28.61 -19.75 6.13
N ALA A 56 -29.56 -18.86 5.88
CA ALA A 56 -30.66 -19.08 4.93
C ALA A 56 -30.28 -18.53 3.54
N PHE A 57 -30.63 -19.27 2.49
CA PHE A 57 -30.45 -18.85 1.10
C PHE A 57 -31.76 -18.98 0.32
N ASP A 58 -31.91 -18.16 -0.73
CA ASP A 58 -33.01 -18.31 -1.69
C ASP A 58 -32.80 -19.55 -2.56
N ALA A 59 -33.84 -20.35 -2.78
CA ALA A 59 -33.77 -21.58 -3.57
C ALA A 59 -34.06 -21.41 -5.08
N GLY A 60 -34.54 -20.23 -5.52
CA GLY A 60 -34.87 -19.98 -6.93
C GLY A 60 -35.46 -18.60 -7.19
N LYS A 61 -35.88 -18.33 -8.44
CA LYS A 61 -36.40 -17.02 -8.88
C LYS A 61 -37.90 -16.81 -8.64
N THR A 62 -38.67 -17.89 -8.48
CA THR A 62 -40.13 -17.83 -8.38
C THR A 62 -40.58 -18.28 -7.00
N THR A 63 -41.27 -17.39 -6.30
CA THR A 63 -41.84 -17.59 -4.96
C THR A 63 -43.36 -17.55 -5.03
N PHE A 64 -44.05 -17.84 -3.92
CA PHE A 64 -45.50 -17.69 -3.88
C PHE A 64 -45.95 -16.24 -4.19
N ARG A 65 -45.16 -15.22 -3.82
CA ARG A 65 -45.43 -13.80 -4.12
C ARG A 65 -45.51 -13.48 -5.62
N HIS A 66 -44.82 -14.24 -6.48
CA HIS A 66 -44.88 -14.07 -7.93
C HIS A 66 -46.20 -14.57 -8.55
N LYS A 67 -46.97 -15.38 -7.81
CA LYS A 67 -48.33 -15.78 -8.23
C LYS A 67 -49.33 -14.65 -8.03
N ASP A 68 -49.14 -13.84 -7.00
CA ASP A 68 -50.04 -12.76 -6.61
C ASP A 68 -49.68 -11.42 -7.29
N TYR A 69 -48.39 -11.18 -7.57
CA TYR A 69 -47.92 -10.01 -8.33
C TYR A 69 -46.76 -10.35 -9.27
N ALA A 70 -47.02 -10.39 -10.57
CA ALA A 70 -46.06 -10.84 -11.59
C ALA A 70 -44.85 -9.89 -11.78
N GLU A 71 -44.97 -8.62 -11.40
CA GLU A 71 -43.89 -7.63 -11.51
C GLU A 71 -43.01 -7.55 -10.25
N TYR A 72 -43.30 -8.33 -9.20
CA TYR A 72 -42.49 -8.41 -7.98
C TYR A 72 -41.05 -8.78 -8.32
N LYS A 73 -40.07 -7.99 -7.84
CA LYS A 73 -38.63 -8.10 -8.19
C LYS A 73 -38.32 -8.07 -9.70
N GLY A 74 -39.29 -7.75 -10.57
CA GLY A 74 -39.15 -7.79 -12.03
C GLY A 74 -38.22 -6.73 -12.62
N GLY A 75 -38.01 -5.61 -11.91
CA GLY A 75 -37.06 -4.55 -12.27
C GLY A 75 -35.66 -4.70 -11.67
N ARG A 76 -35.40 -5.76 -10.88
CA ARG A 76 -34.12 -5.96 -10.19
C ARG A 76 -33.03 -6.32 -11.20
N GLU A 77 -31.87 -5.66 -11.08
CA GLU A 77 -30.70 -6.01 -11.89
C GLU A 77 -30.35 -7.49 -11.68
N LYS A 78 -29.97 -8.18 -12.76
CA LYS A 78 -29.54 -9.58 -12.65
C LYS A 78 -28.29 -9.66 -11.78
N THR A 79 -28.22 -10.68 -10.93
CA THR A 79 -27.00 -11.01 -10.17
C THR A 79 -25.78 -10.97 -11.10
N PRO A 80 -24.76 -10.15 -10.81
CA PRO A 80 -23.53 -10.13 -11.60
C PRO A 80 -22.94 -11.54 -11.73
N PRO A 81 -22.47 -11.98 -12.91
CA PRO A 81 -21.87 -13.31 -13.09
C PRO A 81 -20.75 -13.60 -12.08
N GLU A 82 -19.95 -12.58 -11.77
CA GLU A 82 -18.83 -12.62 -10.82
C GLU A 82 -19.29 -12.89 -9.37
N LEU A 83 -20.51 -12.50 -9.02
CA LEU A 83 -21.14 -12.86 -7.73
C LEU A 83 -21.83 -14.21 -7.81
N SER A 84 -22.47 -14.52 -8.95
CA SER A 84 -23.19 -15.78 -9.14
C SER A 84 -22.27 -17.00 -8.99
N GLU A 85 -21.03 -16.92 -9.47
CA GLU A 85 -20.04 -18.00 -9.33
C GLU A 85 -19.51 -18.19 -7.89
N GLN A 86 -19.70 -17.19 -7.02
CA GLN A 86 -19.22 -17.22 -5.64
C GLN A 86 -20.19 -17.94 -4.67
N PHE A 87 -21.48 -18.06 -5.00
CA PHE A 87 -22.46 -18.71 -4.12
C PHE A 87 -22.15 -20.19 -3.81
N PRO A 88 -21.81 -21.05 -4.79
CA PRO A 88 -21.45 -22.43 -4.48
C PRO A 88 -20.26 -22.53 -3.53
N VAL A 89 -19.26 -21.68 -3.73
CA VAL A 89 -18.04 -21.63 -2.94
C VAL A 89 -18.30 -21.11 -1.53
N LEU A 90 -19.20 -20.14 -1.38
CA LEU A 90 -19.66 -19.67 -0.09
C LEU A 90 -20.37 -20.77 0.71
N LYS A 91 -21.14 -21.63 0.05
CA LYS A 91 -21.81 -22.78 0.69
C LYS A 91 -20.79 -23.83 1.17
N GLU A 92 -19.82 -24.18 0.33
CA GLU A 92 -18.69 -25.03 0.75
C GLU A 92 -17.93 -24.43 1.94
N LEU A 93 -17.74 -23.11 1.94
CA LEU A 93 -17.10 -22.42 3.06
C LEU A 93 -17.90 -22.55 4.35
N LEU A 94 -19.22 -22.36 4.32
CA LEU A 94 -20.06 -22.49 5.51
C LEU A 94 -20.01 -23.91 6.09
N GLU A 95 -19.95 -24.92 5.23
CA GLU A 95 -19.73 -26.31 5.64
C GLU A 95 -18.39 -26.49 6.36
N SER A 96 -17.31 -25.87 5.85
CA SER A 96 -15.99 -25.91 6.52
C SER A 96 -15.98 -25.20 7.88
N PHE A 97 -16.88 -24.23 8.07
CA PHE A 97 -17.11 -23.62 9.39
C PHE A 97 -17.94 -24.49 10.33
N GLY A 98 -18.54 -25.59 9.86
CA GLY A 98 -19.50 -26.37 10.64
C GLY A 98 -20.85 -25.67 10.82
N ILE A 99 -21.20 -24.75 9.92
CA ILE A 99 -22.45 -23.98 9.99
C ILE A 99 -23.51 -24.58 9.09
N ARG A 100 -24.71 -24.76 9.63
CA ARG A 100 -25.85 -25.29 8.87
C ARG A 100 -26.37 -24.26 7.88
N GLN A 101 -26.63 -24.71 6.65
CA GLN A 101 -27.29 -23.94 5.61
C GLN A 101 -28.68 -24.50 5.30
N PHE A 102 -29.63 -23.63 4.95
CA PHE A 102 -30.98 -24.05 4.57
C PHE A 102 -31.53 -23.21 3.42
N GLN A 103 -32.24 -23.86 2.50
CA GLN A 103 -32.97 -23.23 1.41
C GLN A 103 -34.18 -24.12 1.09
N MET A 104 -35.30 -23.51 0.66
CA MET A 104 -36.51 -24.26 0.32
C MET A 104 -37.20 -23.65 -0.90
N ASP A 105 -37.54 -24.49 -1.89
CA ASP A 105 -38.24 -24.04 -3.09
C ASP A 105 -39.58 -23.39 -2.75
N GLY A 106 -39.85 -22.26 -3.40
CA GLY A 106 -41.08 -21.49 -3.21
C GLY A 106 -41.06 -20.45 -2.08
N TYR A 107 -40.01 -20.45 -1.24
CA TYR A 107 -39.83 -19.52 -0.12
C TYR A 107 -38.50 -18.77 -0.22
N GLU A 108 -38.45 -17.56 0.34
CA GLU A 108 -37.22 -16.74 0.38
C GLU A 108 -36.45 -17.00 1.67
N ALA A 109 -35.16 -16.63 1.69
CA ALA A 109 -34.34 -16.66 2.90
C ALA A 109 -35.03 -15.92 4.05
N ASP A 110 -35.74 -14.85 3.70
CA ASP A 110 -36.44 -14.00 4.65
C ASP A 110 -37.58 -14.72 5.37
N ASP A 111 -38.34 -15.55 4.66
CA ASP A 111 -39.46 -16.33 5.20
C ASP A 111 -38.97 -17.45 6.11
N ILE A 112 -37.83 -18.07 5.75
CA ILE A 112 -37.15 -19.08 6.57
C ILE A 112 -36.72 -18.46 7.91
N ILE A 113 -36.04 -17.30 7.86
CA ILE A 113 -35.62 -16.57 9.06
C ILE A 113 -36.84 -16.11 9.87
N GLY A 114 -37.89 -15.61 9.21
CA GLY A 114 -39.15 -15.24 9.83
C GLY A 114 -39.79 -16.38 10.61
N THR A 115 -39.76 -17.59 10.06
CA THR A 115 -40.28 -18.80 10.71
C THR A 115 -39.44 -19.19 11.92
N LEU A 116 -38.10 -19.20 11.78
CA LEU A 116 -37.17 -19.59 12.86
C LEU A 116 -37.18 -18.61 14.04
N THR A 117 -37.30 -17.31 13.78
CA THR A 117 -37.46 -16.30 14.83
C THR A 117 -38.75 -16.52 15.62
N ARG A 118 -39.86 -16.88 14.96
CA ARG A 118 -41.14 -17.16 15.63
C ARG A 118 -41.03 -18.37 16.53
N THR A 119 -40.48 -19.46 16.01
CA THR A 119 -40.29 -20.69 16.80
C THR A 119 -39.32 -20.48 17.96
N ALA A 120 -38.34 -19.57 17.81
CA ALA A 120 -37.44 -19.20 18.90
C ALA A 120 -38.12 -18.32 19.97
N ASP A 121 -39.05 -17.44 19.58
CA ASP A 121 -39.85 -16.65 20.54
C ASP A 121 -40.64 -17.57 21.50
N GLU A 122 -41.08 -18.74 21.02
CA GLU A 122 -41.80 -19.76 21.79
C GLU A 122 -40.90 -20.61 22.71
N GLN A 123 -39.56 -20.54 22.53
CA GLN A 123 -38.59 -21.27 23.36
C GLN A 123 -38.11 -20.44 24.55
N ASP A 124 -38.07 -21.03 25.73
CA ASP A 124 -37.56 -20.37 26.93
C ASP A 124 -36.02 -20.33 26.95
N GLY A 125 -35.46 -19.15 27.25
CA GLY A 125 -34.01 -18.97 27.41
C GLY A 125 -33.17 -18.90 26.13
N MET A 126 -33.82 -18.65 24.99
CA MET A 126 -33.22 -18.47 23.66
C MET A 126 -33.22 -17.01 23.23
N GLU A 127 -32.03 -16.43 23.00
CA GLU A 127 -31.87 -15.12 22.35
C GLU A 127 -31.53 -15.31 20.87
N VAL A 128 -32.10 -14.48 20.00
CA VAL A 128 -31.88 -14.55 18.54
C VAL A 128 -31.27 -13.25 18.03
N LEU A 129 -30.25 -13.39 17.19
CA LEU A 129 -29.68 -12.29 16.42
C LEU A 129 -29.83 -12.59 14.92
N VAL A 130 -30.61 -11.79 14.22
CA VAL A 130 -30.76 -11.85 12.76
C VAL A 130 -29.76 -10.89 12.11
N VAL A 131 -28.94 -11.35 11.18
CA VAL A 131 -27.95 -10.53 10.47
C VAL A 131 -28.37 -10.41 9.01
N THR A 132 -28.63 -9.18 8.55
CA THR A 132 -29.06 -8.93 7.17
C THR A 132 -28.64 -7.52 6.70
N GLY A 133 -28.69 -7.30 5.39
CA GLY A 133 -28.65 -5.97 4.78
C GLY A 133 -30.03 -5.42 4.45
N ASP A 134 -31.11 -6.18 4.69
CA ASP A 134 -32.49 -5.83 4.37
C ASP A 134 -33.21 -5.20 5.57
N LYS A 135 -33.91 -4.10 5.32
CA LYS A 135 -34.70 -3.41 6.34
C LYS A 135 -36.03 -4.11 6.62
N ASP A 136 -36.47 -5.01 5.75
CA ASP A 136 -37.76 -5.70 5.93
C ASP A 136 -37.72 -6.62 7.15
N MET A 137 -36.53 -7.11 7.50
CA MET A 137 -36.27 -7.88 8.71
C MET A 137 -36.54 -7.15 10.02
N LEU A 138 -36.61 -5.81 10.01
CA LEU A 138 -36.96 -5.03 11.21
C LEU A 138 -38.35 -5.39 11.76
N GLN A 139 -39.24 -5.93 10.92
CA GLN A 139 -40.55 -6.40 11.35
C GLN A 139 -40.51 -7.60 12.32
N LEU A 140 -39.37 -8.32 12.37
CA LEU A 140 -39.19 -9.52 13.19
C LEU A 140 -38.64 -9.22 14.60
N ALA A 141 -38.28 -7.97 14.90
CA ALA A 141 -37.71 -7.61 16.20
C ALA A 141 -38.72 -7.85 17.34
N SER A 142 -38.25 -8.49 18.41
CA SER A 142 -39.04 -8.84 19.60
C SER A 142 -38.17 -8.66 20.87
N ASP A 143 -38.71 -8.97 22.05
CA ASP A 143 -37.91 -8.96 23.29
C ASP A 143 -36.75 -9.97 23.24
N LYS A 144 -36.87 -11.05 22.44
CA LYS A 144 -35.85 -12.09 22.26
C LYS A 144 -35.08 -11.97 20.94
N VAL A 145 -35.63 -11.28 19.95
CA VAL A 145 -35.08 -11.18 18.59
C VAL A 145 -34.52 -9.78 18.33
N LYS A 146 -33.22 -9.69 18.07
CA LYS A 146 -32.54 -8.45 17.65
C LYS A 146 -32.12 -8.55 16.19
N ILE A 147 -32.18 -7.44 15.47
CA ILE A 147 -31.80 -7.36 14.05
C ILE A 147 -30.51 -6.55 13.90
N ALA A 148 -29.44 -7.20 13.45
CA ALA A 148 -28.17 -6.61 13.06
C ALA A 148 -28.21 -6.19 11.60
N LEU A 149 -28.46 -4.91 11.34
CA LEU A 149 -28.54 -4.34 10.00
C LEU A 149 -27.20 -3.79 9.53
N THR A 150 -26.72 -4.22 8.37
CA THR A 150 -25.46 -3.74 7.76
C THR A 150 -25.66 -2.43 6.99
N ARG A 151 -24.98 -1.33 7.38
CA ARG A 151 -25.16 0.00 6.75
C ARG A 151 -24.28 0.24 5.53
N LYS A 152 -22.96 0.03 5.65
CA LYS A 152 -21.95 0.22 4.59
C LYS A 152 -20.99 -0.96 4.56
N GLY A 153 -21.25 -1.90 3.66
CA GLY A 153 -20.51 -3.15 3.60
C GLY A 153 -20.70 -3.97 4.88
N ILE A 154 -19.61 -4.54 5.39
CA ILE A 154 -19.64 -5.56 6.46
C ILE A 154 -19.12 -5.07 7.83
N SER A 155 -18.58 -3.84 7.91
CA SER A 155 -17.84 -3.36 9.09
C SER A 155 -18.68 -2.56 10.09
N GLU A 156 -19.76 -1.91 9.62
CA GLU A 156 -20.68 -1.11 10.45
C GLU A 156 -22.05 -1.80 10.55
N VAL A 157 -22.33 -2.37 11.72
CA VAL A 157 -23.60 -3.03 12.07
C VAL A 157 -24.35 -2.15 13.07
N GLU A 158 -25.63 -1.88 12.78
CA GLU A 158 -26.54 -1.24 13.72
C GLU A 158 -27.51 -2.30 14.25
N LEU A 159 -27.64 -2.39 15.58
CA LEU A 159 -28.56 -3.32 16.23
C LEU A 159 -29.93 -2.66 16.44
N TYR A 160 -30.98 -3.38 16.07
CA TYR A 160 -32.37 -2.99 16.27
C TYR A 160 -33.07 -3.97 17.19
N ASP A 161 -33.56 -3.45 18.29
CA ASP A 161 -34.59 -4.05 19.13
C ASP A 161 -35.86 -3.17 19.06
N PRO A 162 -36.97 -3.57 19.69
CA PRO A 162 -38.19 -2.77 19.65
C PRO A 162 -38.01 -1.32 20.14
N ALA A 163 -37.15 -1.09 21.13
CA ALA A 163 -36.88 0.25 21.66
C ALA A 163 -36.10 1.12 20.66
N HIS A 164 -35.09 0.57 19.99
CA HIS A 164 -34.32 1.30 18.97
C HIS A 164 -35.16 1.60 17.72
N ILE A 165 -36.10 0.72 17.36
CA ILE A 165 -37.06 0.98 16.28
C ILE A 165 -37.99 2.13 16.67
N GLU A 166 -38.47 2.16 17.92
CA GLU A 166 -39.29 3.25 18.44
C GLU A 166 -38.52 4.59 18.49
N GLU A 167 -37.25 4.59 18.92
CA GLU A 167 -36.41 5.79 18.93
C GLU A 167 -36.22 6.35 17.51
N LYS A 168 -35.93 5.48 16.55
CA LYS A 168 -35.55 5.90 15.19
C LYS A 168 -36.72 6.25 14.30
N TYR A 169 -37.79 5.45 14.36
CA TYR A 169 -38.95 5.55 13.47
C TYR A 169 -40.20 6.07 14.20
N GLY A 170 -40.24 6.04 15.53
CA GLY A 170 -41.47 6.28 16.30
C GLY A 170 -42.53 5.21 16.04
N LEU A 171 -42.12 4.00 15.67
CA LEU A 171 -42.99 2.88 15.29
C LEU A 171 -42.64 1.64 16.09
N LYS A 172 -43.59 0.71 16.19
CA LYS A 172 -43.36 -0.66 16.66
C LYS A 172 -42.88 -1.54 15.51
N PRO A 173 -42.19 -2.67 15.78
CA PRO A 173 -41.75 -3.61 14.73
C PRO A 173 -42.86 -4.02 13.76
N ALA A 174 -44.05 -4.35 14.28
CA ALA A 174 -45.21 -4.72 13.47
C ALA A 174 -45.75 -3.60 12.56
N GLN A 175 -45.33 -2.34 12.76
CA GLN A 175 -45.72 -1.19 11.91
C GLN A 175 -44.69 -0.91 10.81
N ILE A 176 -43.57 -1.65 10.75
CA ILE A 176 -42.61 -1.55 9.64
C ILE A 176 -43.25 -1.99 8.32
N ILE A 177 -44.08 -3.04 8.35
CA ILE A 177 -44.87 -3.48 7.18
C ILE A 177 -45.89 -2.41 6.77
N ASP A 178 -46.46 -1.67 7.73
CA ASP A 178 -47.37 -0.56 7.43
C ASP A 178 -46.63 0.59 6.73
N LEU A 179 -45.41 0.89 7.18
CA LEU A 179 -44.55 1.90 6.55
C LEU A 179 -44.27 1.55 5.09
N LYS A 180 -43.89 0.29 4.81
CA LYS A 180 -43.68 -0.22 3.45
C LYS A 180 -44.95 -0.26 2.63
N GLY A 181 -46.09 -0.62 3.22
CA GLY A 181 -47.39 -0.58 2.55
C GLY A 181 -47.75 0.81 2.02
N LEU A 182 -47.47 1.86 2.78
CA LEU A 182 -47.76 3.24 2.35
C LEU A 182 -46.74 3.80 1.35
N MET A 183 -45.44 3.56 1.58
CA MET A 183 -44.38 4.21 0.78
C MET A 183 -43.88 3.38 -0.42
N GLY A 184 -44.18 2.09 -0.44
CA GLY A 184 -43.63 1.12 -1.40
C GLY A 184 -42.17 0.76 -1.16
N ASP A 185 -41.60 0.00 -2.08
CA ASP A 185 -40.19 -0.37 -2.13
C ASP A 185 -39.71 -0.46 -3.58
N ALA A 186 -38.88 0.49 -4.00
CA ALA A 186 -38.36 0.52 -5.36
C ALA A 186 -37.39 -0.64 -5.69
N SER A 187 -36.68 -1.20 -4.69
CA SER A 187 -35.75 -2.32 -4.92
C SER A 187 -36.45 -3.64 -5.22
N ASP A 188 -37.62 -3.86 -4.63
CA ASP A 188 -38.46 -5.04 -4.85
C ASP A 188 -39.63 -4.78 -5.81
N ASN A 189 -39.67 -3.59 -6.41
CA ASN A 189 -40.72 -3.13 -7.31
C ASN A 189 -42.12 -3.17 -6.66
N ILE A 190 -42.21 -2.78 -5.39
CA ILE A 190 -43.45 -2.63 -4.62
C ILE A 190 -43.93 -1.17 -4.77
N PRO A 191 -45.13 -0.92 -5.33
CA PRO A 191 -45.53 0.41 -5.80
C PRO A 191 -45.86 1.43 -4.70
N GLY A 192 -46.48 1.01 -3.58
CA GLY A 192 -46.96 1.92 -2.53
C GLY A 192 -47.96 2.97 -3.03
N ILE A 193 -48.15 4.06 -2.26
CA ILE A 193 -49.02 5.18 -2.65
C ILE A 193 -48.18 6.26 -3.38
N PRO A 194 -48.50 6.62 -4.64
CA PRO A 194 -47.72 7.58 -5.42
C PRO A 194 -47.53 8.95 -4.75
N GLY A 195 -46.27 9.29 -4.46
CA GLY A 195 -45.88 10.54 -3.81
C GLY A 195 -45.97 10.53 -2.28
N VAL A 196 -46.20 9.35 -1.68
CA VAL A 196 -46.00 9.11 -0.25
C VAL A 196 -44.61 8.50 -0.09
N GLY A 197 -43.65 9.28 0.42
CA GLY A 197 -42.34 8.77 0.83
C GLY A 197 -42.29 8.49 2.33
N GLU A 198 -41.16 7.98 2.82
CA GLU A 198 -40.92 7.59 4.23
C GLU A 198 -41.43 8.64 5.25
N LYS A 199 -41.09 9.92 5.07
CA LYS A 199 -41.53 11.00 5.99
C LYS A 199 -43.05 11.16 6.05
N THR A 200 -43.73 11.05 4.90
CA THR A 200 -45.18 11.22 4.82
C THR A 200 -45.88 10.00 5.40
N ALA A 201 -45.36 8.80 5.12
CA ALA A 201 -45.88 7.56 5.69
C ALA A 201 -45.74 7.51 7.21
N LEU A 202 -44.57 7.89 7.76
CA LEU A 202 -44.36 7.99 9.21
C LEU A 202 -45.37 8.92 9.88
N LYS A 203 -45.61 10.11 9.31
CA LYS A 203 -46.62 11.04 9.84
C LYS A 203 -48.02 10.44 9.88
N LEU A 204 -48.43 9.73 8.83
CA LEU A 204 -49.73 9.08 8.76
C LEU A 204 -49.84 7.93 9.77
N LEU A 205 -48.77 7.18 9.99
CA LEU A 205 -48.75 6.08 10.96
C LEU A 205 -48.70 6.56 12.41
N HIS A 206 -48.04 7.69 12.70
CA HIS A 206 -48.11 8.31 14.03
C HIS A 206 -49.52 8.79 14.37
N GLU A 207 -50.28 9.23 13.38
CA GLU A 207 -51.65 9.72 13.57
C GLU A 207 -52.70 8.59 13.61
N TYR A 208 -52.61 7.62 12.70
CA TYR A 208 -53.65 6.60 12.51
C TYR A 208 -53.24 5.19 12.90
N GLY A 209 -51.94 4.90 13.05
CA GLY A 209 -51.42 3.64 13.58
C GLY A 209 -51.14 2.53 12.55
N SER A 210 -52.03 2.26 11.60
CA SER A 210 -51.82 1.19 10.59
C SER A 210 -52.28 1.62 9.20
N VAL A 211 -51.86 0.91 8.15
CA VAL A 211 -52.33 1.13 6.77
C VAL A 211 -53.85 1.12 6.72
N GLU A 212 -54.51 0.14 7.33
CA GLU A 212 -55.97 0.01 7.31
C GLU A 212 -56.64 1.25 7.90
N LYS A 213 -56.15 1.75 9.03
CA LYS A 213 -56.70 2.96 9.67
C LYS A 213 -56.42 4.22 8.86
N VAL A 214 -55.28 4.32 8.19
CA VAL A 214 -54.98 5.42 7.26
C VAL A 214 -55.97 5.42 6.09
N LEU A 215 -56.27 4.23 5.54
CA LEU A 215 -57.21 4.06 4.43
C LEU A 215 -58.66 4.35 4.85
N GLU A 216 -59.08 3.87 6.04
CA GLU A 216 -60.41 4.15 6.61
C GLU A 216 -60.65 5.64 6.85
N ASN A 217 -59.59 6.39 7.19
CA ASN A 217 -59.65 7.82 7.47
C ASN A 217 -59.23 8.70 6.28
N ALA A 218 -59.12 8.13 5.07
CA ALA A 218 -58.64 8.85 3.87
C ALA A 218 -59.41 10.16 3.61
N ALA A 219 -60.72 10.18 3.86
CA ALA A 219 -61.58 11.36 3.70
C ALA A 219 -61.27 12.51 4.68
N GLY A 220 -60.64 12.22 5.82
CA GLY A 220 -60.22 13.21 6.82
C GLY A 220 -58.84 13.81 6.56
N ILE A 221 -58.05 13.24 5.65
CA ILE A 221 -56.70 13.68 5.34
C ILE A 221 -56.75 14.89 4.39
N LYS A 222 -56.16 16.02 4.82
CA LYS A 222 -56.27 17.30 4.09
C LYS A 222 -55.55 17.28 2.73
N GLY A 223 -56.23 17.83 1.72
CA GLY A 223 -55.67 18.15 0.40
C GLY A 223 -55.46 16.95 -0.52
N LYS A 224 -54.62 17.11 -1.56
CA LYS A 224 -54.33 16.08 -2.57
C LYS A 224 -53.77 14.76 -2.01
N LEU A 225 -53.30 14.76 -0.77
CA LEU A 225 -52.81 13.56 -0.10
C LEU A 225 -53.97 12.60 0.24
N GLY A 226 -55.10 13.10 0.75
CA GLY A 226 -56.27 12.26 1.06
C GLY A 226 -56.90 11.63 -0.19
N GLU A 227 -56.96 12.38 -1.29
CA GLU A 227 -57.40 11.88 -2.61
C GLU A 227 -56.53 10.72 -3.10
N LYS A 228 -55.20 10.83 -2.93
CA LYS A 228 -54.25 9.77 -3.31
C LYS A 228 -54.36 8.53 -2.44
N VAL A 229 -54.52 8.72 -1.12
CA VAL A 229 -54.71 7.59 -0.19
C VAL A 229 -55.99 6.82 -0.52
N ALA A 230 -57.07 7.52 -0.88
CA ALA A 230 -58.31 6.88 -1.32
C ALA A 230 -58.17 6.18 -2.69
N ALA A 231 -57.50 6.83 -3.66
CA ALA A 231 -57.35 6.31 -5.01
C ALA A 231 -56.42 5.08 -5.11
N HIS A 232 -55.45 4.97 -4.20
CA HIS A 232 -54.43 3.91 -4.19
C HIS A 232 -54.54 2.99 -2.97
N ALA A 233 -55.77 2.82 -2.45
CA ALA A 233 -56.01 2.02 -1.26
C ALA A 233 -55.66 0.52 -1.46
N GLU A 234 -55.99 -0.03 -2.63
CA GLU A 234 -55.64 -1.41 -2.99
C GLU A 234 -54.13 -1.58 -3.18
N ASP A 235 -53.46 -0.62 -3.81
CA ASP A 235 -52.00 -0.63 -3.98
C ASP A 235 -51.28 -0.67 -2.62
N ALA A 236 -51.78 0.07 -1.63
CA ALA A 236 -51.23 0.09 -0.28
C ALA A 236 -51.46 -1.22 0.49
N ARG A 237 -52.63 -1.84 0.34
CA ARG A 237 -52.93 -3.17 0.94
C ARG A 237 -52.05 -4.26 0.34
N MET A 238 -51.98 -4.31 -0.98
CA MET A 238 -51.12 -5.24 -1.72
C MET A 238 -49.64 -5.03 -1.36
N SER A 239 -49.19 -3.77 -1.29
CA SER A 239 -47.81 -3.45 -0.91
C SER A 239 -47.46 -3.91 0.51
N LYS A 240 -48.40 -3.77 1.45
CA LYS A 240 -48.24 -4.29 2.81
C LYS A 240 -48.17 -5.81 2.83
N GLU A 241 -49.04 -6.49 2.09
CA GLU A 241 -49.06 -7.94 1.97
C GLU A 241 -47.75 -8.49 1.39
N LEU A 242 -47.27 -7.90 0.29
CA LEU A 242 -46.01 -8.29 -0.35
C LEU A 242 -44.79 -8.09 0.57
N ALA A 243 -44.76 -6.98 1.33
CA ALA A 243 -43.68 -6.67 2.28
C ALA A 243 -43.75 -7.47 3.59
N THR A 244 -44.84 -8.21 3.83
CA THR A 244 -44.97 -9.03 5.04
C THR A 244 -44.16 -10.31 4.88
N ILE A 245 -43.26 -10.56 5.83
CA ILE A 245 -42.47 -11.80 5.87
C ILE A 245 -43.37 -12.95 6.31
N PHE A 246 -43.38 -14.03 5.53
CA PHE A 246 -44.17 -15.21 5.82
C PHE A 246 -43.46 -16.07 6.86
N ARG A 247 -44.08 -16.28 8.03
CA ARG A 247 -43.46 -16.94 9.19
C ARG A 247 -43.92 -18.40 9.40
N GLU A 248 -44.57 -19.00 8.40
CA GLU A 248 -45.17 -20.34 8.45
C GLU A 248 -44.55 -21.30 7.43
N VAL A 249 -43.27 -21.10 7.08
CA VAL A 249 -42.55 -22.03 6.19
C VAL A 249 -42.51 -23.41 6.86
N PRO A 250 -42.78 -24.52 6.14
CA PRO A 250 -42.74 -25.87 6.69
C PRO A 250 -41.28 -26.34 6.92
N VAL A 251 -40.60 -25.70 7.87
CA VAL A 251 -39.21 -25.97 8.26
C VAL A 251 -39.20 -27.07 9.33
N GLU A 252 -38.75 -28.26 8.97
CA GLU A 252 -38.55 -29.39 9.87
C GLU A 252 -37.08 -29.53 10.27
N ILE A 253 -36.53 -28.51 10.96
CA ILE A 253 -35.15 -28.55 11.47
C ILE A 253 -35.17 -28.66 12.99
N PRO A 254 -34.71 -29.78 13.59
CA PRO A 254 -34.52 -29.89 15.02
C PRO A 254 -33.53 -28.84 15.54
N TRP A 255 -33.76 -28.31 16.75
CA TRP A 255 -32.85 -27.33 17.36
C TRP A 255 -31.43 -27.86 17.53
N ASP A 256 -31.28 -29.16 17.86
CA ASP A 256 -29.98 -29.82 18.00
C ASP A 256 -29.16 -29.79 16.69
N ASP A 257 -29.82 -29.79 15.53
CA ASP A 257 -29.17 -29.72 14.22
C ASP A 257 -28.63 -28.31 13.90
N LEU A 258 -29.05 -27.30 14.68
CA LEU A 258 -28.54 -25.94 14.59
C LEU A 258 -27.39 -25.68 15.56
N ALA A 259 -27.04 -26.63 16.43
CA ALA A 259 -25.99 -26.47 17.42
C ALA A 259 -24.63 -26.22 16.75
N TYR A 260 -23.94 -25.17 17.20
CA TYR A 260 -22.64 -24.78 16.67
C TYR A 260 -21.52 -25.18 17.63
N GLY A 261 -20.76 -26.20 17.25
CA GLY A 261 -19.64 -26.74 18.03
C GLY A 261 -18.29 -26.06 17.77
N GLY A 262 -18.24 -25.07 16.87
CA GLY A 262 -16.99 -24.53 16.31
C GLY A 262 -16.62 -25.17 14.97
N TYR A 263 -15.49 -24.75 14.41
CA TYR A 263 -14.96 -25.27 13.15
C TYR A 263 -13.74 -26.17 13.39
N ASP A 264 -13.51 -27.10 12.46
CA ASP A 264 -12.27 -27.89 12.41
C ASP A 264 -11.18 -27.03 11.74
N GLY A 265 -10.07 -26.81 12.46
CA GLY A 265 -8.99 -25.95 11.98
C GLY A 265 -8.34 -26.45 10.69
N GLN A 266 -8.22 -27.77 10.51
CA GLN A 266 -7.64 -28.35 9.30
C GLN A 266 -8.57 -28.17 8.11
N VAL A 267 -9.86 -28.51 8.28
CA VAL A 267 -10.86 -28.39 7.21
C VAL A 267 -11.05 -26.94 6.77
N LEU A 268 -11.11 -26.00 7.73
CA LEU A 268 -11.21 -24.58 7.42
C LEU A 268 -9.92 -24.03 6.80
N GLY A 269 -8.75 -24.50 7.26
CA GLY A 269 -7.45 -24.16 6.70
C GLY A 269 -7.31 -24.59 5.24
N ASP A 270 -7.74 -25.81 4.90
CA ASP A 270 -7.78 -26.32 3.53
C ASP A 270 -8.67 -25.44 2.63
N MET A 271 -9.84 -25.05 3.13
CA MET A 271 -10.76 -24.19 2.40
C MET A 271 -10.17 -22.79 2.17
N PHE A 272 -9.58 -22.17 3.19
CA PHE A 272 -8.93 -20.88 3.03
C PHE A 272 -7.72 -20.93 2.10
N ARG A 273 -6.97 -22.05 2.07
CA ARG A 273 -5.89 -22.25 1.08
C ARG A 273 -6.44 -22.35 -0.33
N LYS A 274 -7.52 -23.10 -0.54
CA LYS A 274 -8.23 -23.18 -1.84
C LYS A 274 -8.70 -21.79 -2.32
N LEU A 275 -9.07 -20.91 -1.39
CA LEU A 275 -9.51 -19.54 -1.67
C LEU A 275 -8.38 -18.50 -1.66
N GLU A 276 -7.16 -18.90 -1.31
CA GLU A 276 -5.98 -18.02 -1.17
C GLU A 276 -6.16 -16.90 -0.12
N PHE A 277 -6.93 -17.17 0.94
CA PHE A 277 -7.18 -16.22 2.03
C PHE A 277 -6.03 -16.20 3.06
N LYS A 278 -4.81 -15.90 2.61
CA LYS A 278 -3.57 -15.92 3.41
C LYS A 278 -3.66 -15.10 4.71
N SER A 279 -4.22 -13.89 4.63
CA SER A 279 -4.43 -13.02 5.79
C SER A 279 -5.38 -13.60 6.85
N LEU A 280 -6.39 -14.38 6.42
CA LEU A 280 -7.35 -15.00 7.35
C LEU A 280 -6.81 -16.30 7.93
N LEU A 281 -6.03 -17.04 7.14
CA LEU A 281 -5.23 -18.17 7.60
C LEU A 281 -4.31 -17.75 8.75
N GLU A 282 -3.54 -16.68 8.57
CA GLU A 282 -2.65 -16.11 9.59
C GLU A 282 -3.45 -15.58 10.80
N ARG A 283 -4.50 -14.78 10.57
CA ARG A 283 -5.30 -14.19 11.65
C ARG A 283 -5.91 -15.23 12.60
N LEU A 284 -6.33 -16.37 12.07
CA LEU A 284 -6.94 -17.45 12.86
C LEU A 284 -5.94 -18.50 13.32
N ASN A 285 -4.66 -18.33 12.96
CA ASN A 285 -3.62 -19.33 13.16
C ASN A 285 -4.02 -20.74 12.67
N LEU A 286 -4.70 -20.82 11.52
CA LEU A 286 -5.09 -22.12 10.96
C LEU A 286 -3.88 -22.83 10.33
N PRO A 287 -3.89 -24.16 10.21
CA PRO A 287 -2.86 -24.90 9.46
C PRO A 287 -2.69 -24.33 8.04
N GLY A 288 -1.46 -23.93 7.69
CA GLY A 288 -1.15 -23.25 6.43
C GLY A 288 -1.33 -21.72 6.45
N GLY A 289 -1.80 -21.15 7.55
CA GLY A 289 -1.64 -19.75 7.92
C GLY A 289 -0.52 -19.60 8.90
N GLY A 290 0.42 -18.70 8.61
CA GLY A 290 1.51 -18.42 9.54
C GLY A 290 0.96 -17.94 10.89
N ASN A 291 0.72 -18.87 11.82
CA ASN A 291 1.31 -18.90 13.17
C ASN A 291 0.87 -20.07 14.10
N GLN A 292 0.11 -21.09 13.67
CA GLN A 292 -0.06 -22.33 14.50
C GLN A 292 -0.07 -23.66 13.73
N ALA A 293 0.68 -23.77 12.63
CA ALA A 293 1.13 -25.08 12.13
C ALA A 293 2.41 -25.57 12.84
N ALA A 294 2.54 -25.28 14.15
CA ALA A 294 3.79 -25.45 14.89
C ALA A 294 3.76 -26.52 15.99
N SER A 295 2.78 -27.44 16.03
CA SER A 295 2.78 -28.46 17.10
C SER A 295 2.27 -29.86 16.77
N ALA A 296 1.96 -30.20 15.52
CA ALA A 296 1.72 -31.60 15.15
C ALA A 296 2.33 -31.98 13.79
N ASP A 297 2.16 -31.14 12.77
CA ASP A 297 2.79 -31.38 11.46
C ASP A 297 4.20 -30.80 11.36
N ALA A 298 4.61 -29.91 12.27
CA ALA A 298 6.00 -29.49 12.40
C ALA A 298 6.91 -30.63 12.86
N GLU A 299 6.41 -31.66 13.57
CA GLU A 299 7.21 -32.85 13.88
C GLU A 299 7.33 -33.82 12.69
N ALA A 300 6.45 -33.70 11.69
CA ALA A 300 6.42 -34.55 10.50
C ALA A 300 7.07 -33.88 9.26
N GLU A 301 6.98 -32.55 9.10
CA GLU A 301 7.63 -31.78 8.03
C GLU A 301 8.98 -31.17 8.42
N ALA A 302 9.27 -30.94 9.72
CA ALA A 302 10.66 -30.71 10.15
C ALA A 302 11.52 -31.99 10.11
N LYS A 303 10.91 -33.13 9.74
CA LYS A 303 11.56 -34.38 9.35
C LYS A 303 11.79 -34.52 7.84
N ALA A 304 11.59 -33.48 7.05
CA ALA A 304 12.49 -33.26 5.93
C ALA A 304 13.76 -32.65 6.55
N GLU A 305 14.69 -33.52 6.98
CA GLU A 305 16.03 -33.10 7.40
C GLU A 305 16.55 -32.09 6.38
N ALA A 306 16.74 -30.84 6.80
CA ALA A 306 17.52 -29.90 6.04
C ALA A 306 18.85 -30.62 5.78
N ARG A 307 19.16 -30.86 4.50
CA ARG A 307 20.42 -31.44 4.06
C ARG A 307 21.52 -30.41 4.31
N ILE A 308 21.78 -30.06 5.57
CA ILE A 308 22.89 -29.21 5.99
C ILE A 308 23.38 -29.63 7.36
N GLN A 309 24.66 -29.99 7.42
CA GLN A 309 25.37 -30.21 8.67
C GLN A 309 25.65 -28.85 9.32
N SER A 310 25.06 -28.60 10.49
CA SER A 310 25.24 -27.34 11.22
C SER A 310 26.42 -27.43 12.18
N VAL A 311 27.34 -26.46 12.11
CA VAL A 311 28.55 -26.39 12.94
C VAL A 311 28.59 -25.07 13.69
N GLN A 312 28.42 -25.13 15.01
CA GLN A 312 28.69 -23.99 15.89
C GLN A 312 30.20 -23.77 15.96
N VAL A 313 30.66 -22.57 15.59
CA VAL A 313 32.06 -22.17 15.77
C VAL A 313 32.24 -21.68 17.20
N THR A 314 33.09 -22.39 17.93
CA THR A 314 33.56 -22.07 19.28
C THR A 314 35.04 -21.66 19.22
N PRO A 315 35.63 -21.08 20.28
CA PRO A 315 37.04 -20.69 20.27
C PRO A 315 38.00 -21.80 19.82
N ASP A 316 37.74 -23.05 20.22
CA ASP A 316 38.52 -24.24 19.88
C ASP A 316 38.27 -24.77 18.44
N ARG A 317 37.17 -24.35 17.80
CA ARG A 317 36.77 -24.79 16.45
C ARG A 317 36.92 -23.70 15.39
N LEU A 318 37.48 -22.54 15.74
CA LEU A 318 37.80 -21.47 14.78
C LEU A 318 38.74 -21.96 13.66
N GLY A 319 39.69 -22.83 13.99
CA GLY A 319 40.60 -23.44 13.01
C GLY A 319 39.88 -24.24 11.93
N GLU A 320 38.81 -24.97 12.29
CA GLU A 320 38.00 -25.73 11.33
C GLU A 320 37.32 -24.80 10.31
N LEU A 321 36.79 -23.65 10.75
CA LEU A 321 36.23 -22.65 9.84
C LEU A 321 37.31 -22.10 8.91
N VAL A 322 38.49 -21.75 9.45
CA VAL A 322 39.61 -21.19 8.66
C VAL A 322 40.03 -22.15 7.53
N GLU A 323 40.08 -23.45 7.79
CA GLU A 323 40.37 -24.46 6.76
C GLU A 323 39.27 -24.55 5.70
N ALA A 324 38.01 -24.31 6.08
CA ALA A 324 36.85 -24.34 5.19
C ALA A 324 36.65 -23.06 4.35
N LEU A 325 37.25 -21.93 4.74
CA LEU A 325 37.10 -20.63 4.06
C LEU A 325 37.28 -20.65 2.53
N PRO A 326 38.26 -21.37 1.94
CA PRO A 326 38.39 -21.46 0.48
C PRO A 326 37.19 -22.12 -0.22
N GLY A 327 36.45 -22.98 0.49
CA GLY A 327 35.26 -23.69 0.02
C GLY A 327 33.95 -22.90 0.19
N VAL A 328 33.97 -21.74 0.86
CA VAL A 328 32.76 -20.96 1.12
C VAL A 328 32.19 -20.40 -0.18
N ARG A 329 30.87 -20.51 -0.34
CA ARG A 329 30.12 -20.00 -1.52
C ARG A 329 29.00 -19.05 -1.17
N ALA A 330 28.47 -19.10 0.05
CA ALA A 330 27.51 -18.11 0.54
C ALA A 330 27.82 -17.68 1.99
N LEU A 331 27.45 -16.44 2.30
CA LEU A 331 27.62 -15.80 3.59
C LEU A 331 26.32 -15.07 3.97
N HIS A 332 25.86 -15.26 5.20
CA HIS A 332 24.77 -14.49 5.78
C HIS A 332 25.26 -13.72 7.01
N VAL A 333 24.96 -12.42 7.08
CA VAL A 333 25.29 -11.55 8.21
C VAL A 333 24.00 -11.20 8.94
N GLU A 334 23.86 -11.70 10.17
CA GLU A 334 22.65 -11.45 10.96
C GLU A 334 22.78 -10.13 11.73
N VAL A 335 21.94 -9.15 11.38
CA VAL A 335 21.95 -7.81 11.98
C VAL A 335 20.60 -7.55 12.63
N ILE A 336 20.60 -7.34 13.95
CA ILE A 336 19.42 -7.04 14.76
C ILE A 336 19.14 -5.53 14.77
N GLY A 337 17.86 -5.16 14.61
CA GLY A 337 17.37 -3.78 14.62
C GLY A 337 17.23 -3.17 13.22
N ASP A 338 16.26 -2.29 13.01
CA ASP A 338 15.90 -1.85 11.65
C ASP A 338 17.00 -1.00 10.98
N ASN A 339 17.62 -0.08 11.73
CA ASN A 339 18.69 0.79 11.23
C ASN A 339 20.06 0.11 11.31
N PRO A 340 20.73 -0.22 10.18
CA PRO A 340 22.02 -0.90 10.20
C PRO A 340 23.19 -0.03 10.72
N HIS A 341 23.04 1.30 10.79
CA HIS A 341 24.06 2.17 11.40
C HIS A 341 24.16 1.99 12.92
N THR A 342 23.09 1.52 13.55
CA THR A 342 23.00 1.29 15.00
C THR A 342 22.66 -0.15 15.36
N GLY A 343 22.53 -1.01 14.34
CA GLY A 343 22.15 -2.41 14.51
C GLY A 343 23.26 -3.24 15.14
N GLU A 344 22.87 -4.29 15.87
CA GLU A 344 23.79 -5.22 16.49
C GLU A 344 24.05 -6.40 15.55
N VAL A 345 25.33 -6.67 15.25
CA VAL A 345 25.71 -7.86 14.47
C VAL A 345 25.74 -9.06 15.41
N LEU A 346 24.80 -9.99 15.24
CA LEU A 346 24.68 -11.18 16.09
C LEU A 346 25.75 -12.22 15.73
N GLY A 347 25.99 -12.44 14.44
CA GLY A 347 26.97 -13.39 13.95
C GLY A 347 26.94 -13.56 12.44
N LEU A 348 27.86 -14.38 11.94
CA LEU A 348 28.04 -14.67 10.53
C LEU A 348 27.82 -16.17 10.28
N SER A 349 27.12 -16.51 9.20
CA SER A 349 26.88 -17.88 8.79
C SER A 349 27.50 -18.16 7.43
N PHE A 350 28.28 -19.23 7.32
CA PHE A 350 29.04 -19.59 6.11
C PHE A 350 28.53 -20.90 5.55
N TYR A 351 28.27 -20.94 4.25
CA TYR A 351 27.90 -22.15 3.52
C TYR A 351 29.08 -22.67 2.71
N THR A 352 29.39 -23.96 2.86
CA THR A 352 30.38 -24.69 2.06
C THR A 352 29.73 -25.93 1.44
N GLU A 353 30.13 -26.25 0.21
CA GLU A 353 29.79 -27.54 -0.40
C GLU A 353 30.58 -28.67 0.27
N SER A 354 30.06 -29.89 0.20
CA SER A 354 30.80 -31.09 0.59
C SER A 354 31.50 -31.72 -0.62
N ASP A 355 32.76 -32.12 -0.46
CA ASP A 355 33.58 -32.76 -1.49
C ASP A 355 33.17 -34.22 -1.81
N SER A 356 32.17 -34.81 -1.14
CA SER A 356 31.93 -36.26 -1.22
C SER A 356 30.48 -36.74 -1.13
N GLY A 357 29.51 -36.01 -1.69
CA GLY A 357 28.11 -36.46 -1.76
C GLY A 357 27.42 -36.59 -0.39
N THR A 358 28.00 -36.00 0.66
CA THR A 358 27.33 -35.75 1.94
C THR A 358 26.59 -34.42 1.89
N ASP A 359 25.78 -34.14 2.91
CA ASP A 359 25.11 -32.86 3.04
C ASP A 359 26.14 -31.70 3.10
N PRO A 360 25.81 -30.52 2.54
CA PRO A 360 26.62 -29.31 2.71
C PRO A 360 26.78 -28.92 4.18
N ILE A 361 27.73 -28.04 4.47
CA ILE A 361 28.06 -27.62 5.84
C ILE A 361 27.72 -26.14 6.02
N GLY A 362 27.04 -25.83 7.12
CA GLY A 362 26.75 -24.48 7.59
C GLY A 362 27.51 -24.19 8.86
N TYR A 363 28.46 -23.25 8.81
CA TYR A 363 29.17 -22.78 9.99
C TYR A 363 28.48 -21.53 10.53
N TYR A 364 28.16 -21.50 11.82
CA TYR A 364 27.70 -20.28 12.49
C TYR A 364 28.79 -19.76 13.44
N LEU A 365 29.26 -18.54 13.17
CA LEU A 365 30.26 -17.81 13.96
C LEU A 365 29.58 -16.69 14.76
N PRO A 366 29.43 -16.82 16.09
CA PRO A 366 29.02 -15.71 16.94
C PRO A 366 29.96 -14.51 16.79
N PHE A 367 29.40 -13.32 16.69
CA PHE A 367 30.17 -12.13 16.33
C PHE A 367 31.31 -11.80 17.31
N GLU A 368 31.10 -12.07 18.60
CA GLU A 368 32.10 -11.81 19.65
C GLU A 368 33.40 -12.60 19.46
N LEU A 369 33.37 -13.79 18.83
CA LEU A 369 34.59 -14.53 18.52
C LEU A 369 35.43 -13.82 17.44
N LEU A 370 34.78 -13.12 16.52
CA LEU A 370 35.45 -12.36 15.47
C LEU A 370 36.12 -11.09 16.00
N LYS A 371 35.80 -10.64 17.23
CA LYS A 371 36.47 -9.50 17.89
C LYS A 371 37.73 -9.90 18.66
N GLN A 372 37.97 -11.20 18.86
CA GLN A 372 39.10 -11.67 19.64
C GLN A 372 40.43 -11.44 18.90
N GLU A 373 41.49 -11.19 19.66
CA GLU A 373 42.88 -11.14 19.18
C GLU A 373 43.47 -12.56 19.06
N ALA A 374 42.77 -13.43 18.32
CA ALA A 374 43.21 -14.78 17.97
C ALA A 374 43.68 -14.83 16.51
N GLU A 375 44.72 -15.64 16.21
CA GLU A 375 45.27 -15.77 14.86
C GLU A 375 44.20 -16.26 13.87
N GLU A 376 43.36 -17.20 14.27
CA GLU A 376 42.27 -17.74 13.46
C GLU A 376 41.20 -16.67 13.19
N ALA A 377 40.87 -15.85 14.18
CA ALA A 377 39.93 -14.74 14.01
C ALA A 377 40.48 -13.68 13.03
N GLU A 378 41.77 -13.35 13.10
CA GLU A 378 42.44 -12.50 12.10
C GLU A 378 42.34 -13.09 10.69
N ARG A 379 42.50 -14.41 10.54
CA ARG A 379 42.38 -15.07 9.23
C ARG A 379 40.95 -14.99 8.68
N VAL A 380 39.93 -15.10 9.52
CA VAL A 380 38.54 -14.87 9.11
C VAL A 380 38.31 -13.40 8.71
N ARG A 381 38.83 -12.43 9.49
CA ARG A 381 38.75 -10.99 9.14
C ARG A 381 39.43 -10.69 7.80
N ALA A 382 40.64 -11.23 7.60
CA ALA A 382 41.37 -11.10 6.35
C ALA A 382 40.63 -11.73 5.17
N TRP A 383 39.99 -12.89 5.38
CA TRP A 383 39.15 -13.50 4.35
C TRP A 383 37.92 -12.66 4.02
N LEU A 384 37.24 -12.05 5.00
CA LEU A 384 36.12 -11.12 4.75
C LEU A 384 36.54 -9.90 3.92
N ALA A 385 37.77 -9.40 4.12
CA ALA A 385 38.33 -8.30 3.36
C ALA A 385 38.91 -8.68 1.98
N ASP A 386 39.09 -9.98 1.69
CA ASP A 386 39.65 -10.43 0.41
C ASP A 386 38.68 -10.15 -0.76
N GLU A 387 39.13 -9.47 -1.79
CA GLU A 387 38.34 -9.19 -3.00
C GLU A 387 38.33 -10.35 -4.00
N LYS A 388 39.26 -11.30 -3.88
CA LYS A 388 39.40 -12.43 -4.82
C LYS A 388 38.41 -13.55 -4.58
N LYS A 389 37.79 -13.59 -3.40
CA LYS A 389 36.71 -14.55 -3.12
C LYS A 389 35.47 -14.18 -3.93
N SER A 390 34.58 -15.16 -4.10
CA SER A 390 33.30 -15.01 -4.77
C SER A 390 32.25 -15.67 -3.91
N VAL A 391 31.41 -14.87 -3.24
CA VAL A 391 30.36 -15.37 -2.37
C VAL A 391 29.02 -14.68 -2.65
N ALA A 392 27.94 -15.44 -2.51
CA ALA A 392 26.58 -14.91 -2.48
C ALA A 392 26.22 -14.46 -1.06
N VAL A 393 25.42 -13.39 -0.95
CA VAL A 393 24.89 -12.87 0.32
C VAL A 393 23.41 -12.54 0.20
N TYR A 394 22.77 -12.23 1.33
CA TYR A 394 21.46 -11.60 1.38
C TYR A 394 21.57 -10.22 2.03
N ASP A 395 21.12 -9.18 1.32
CA ASP A 395 21.19 -7.77 1.73
C ASP A 395 22.63 -7.30 1.97
N LEU A 396 23.41 -7.26 0.88
CA LEU A 396 24.81 -6.83 0.86
C LEU A 396 24.97 -5.43 1.46
N HIS A 397 24.09 -4.51 1.09
CA HIS A 397 24.14 -3.13 1.55
C HIS A 397 24.03 -3.07 3.07
N ARG A 398 23.04 -3.75 3.66
CA ARG A 398 22.89 -3.85 5.12
C ARG A 398 24.12 -4.46 5.80
N ALA A 399 24.65 -5.55 5.24
CA ALA A 399 25.84 -6.21 5.77
C ALA A 399 27.07 -5.28 5.78
N LEU A 400 27.29 -4.54 4.68
CA LEU A 400 28.40 -3.61 4.54
C LEU A 400 28.35 -2.44 5.53
N VAL A 401 27.15 -1.92 5.80
CA VAL A 401 26.97 -0.82 6.75
C VAL A 401 27.19 -1.29 8.17
N ALA A 402 26.57 -2.42 8.56
CA ALA A 402 26.68 -2.94 9.92
C ALA A 402 28.11 -3.37 10.27
N LEU A 403 28.80 -4.08 9.36
CA LEU A 403 30.17 -4.53 9.58
C LEU A 403 31.18 -3.38 9.67
N PHE A 404 30.96 -2.28 8.94
CA PHE A 404 31.82 -1.11 8.99
C PHE A 404 31.93 -0.53 10.41
N TRP A 405 30.81 -0.41 11.12
CA TRP A 405 30.81 0.09 12.50
C TRP A 405 31.50 -0.83 13.50
N GLN A 406 31.80 -2.06 13.09
CA GLN A 406 32.57 -3.02 13.86
C GLN A 406 34.04 -3.10 13.39
N GLY A 407 34.47 -2.19 12.50
CA GLY A 407 35.85 -2.16 11.97
C GLY A 407 36.16 -3.25 10.96
N LEU A 408 35.14 -3.85 10.34
CA LEU A 408 35.30 -4.95 9.38
C LEU A 408 34.94 -4.51 7.97
N GLU A 409 35.66 -5.09 7.00
CA GLU A 409 35.36 -4.95 5.58
C GLU A 409 34.80 -6.25 5.01
N LEU A 410 33.83 -6.13 4.10
CA LEU A 410 33.33 -7.23 3.30
C LEU A 410 33.55 -6.90 1.82
N ARG A 411 34.34 -7.73 1.13
CA ARG A 411 34.62 -7.65 -0.31
C ARG A 411 34.36 -8.99 -0.99
N GLY A 412 34.53 -9.08 -2.32
CA GLY A 412 34.41 -10.35 -3.05
C GLY A 412 33.01 -10.95 -3.04
N VAL A 413 31.98 -10.10 -2.95
CA VAL A 413 30.58 -10.53 -3.06
C VAL A 413 30.18 -10.51 -4.53
N SER A 414 29.75 -11.65 -5.05
CA SER A 414 29.39 -11.85 -6.45
C SER A 414 27.88 -11.82 -6.70
N PHE A 415 27.07 -11.95 -5.66
CA PHE A 415 25.62 -12.00 -5.77
C PHE A 415 24.92 -11.54 -4.49
N ASP A 416 23.87 -10.73 -4.62
CA ASP A 416 22.95 -10.35 -3.55
C ASP A 416 21.52 -10.84 -3.86
N VAL A 417 21.03 -11.76 -3.03
CA VAL A 417 19.70 -12.37 -3.13
C VAL A 417 18.57 -11.34 -3.04
N LEU A 418 18.70 -10.30 -2.20
CA LEU A 418 17.65 -9.30 -2.03
C LEU A 418 17.51 -8.43 -3.29
N LEU A 419 18.63 -7.99 -3.86
CA LEU A 419 18.64 -7.20 -5.09
C LEU A 419 18.09 -8.00 -6.28
N ALA A 420 18.48 -9.27 -6.40
CA ALA A 420 17.99 -10.15 -7.46
C ALA A 420 16.48 -10.42 -7.34
N GLY A 421 16.02 -10.73 -6.13
CA GLY A 421 14.59 -10.90 -5.83
C GLY A 421 13.77 -9.65 -6.17
N TYR A 422 14.30 -8.46 -5.86
CA TYR A 422 13.64 -7.19 -6.19
C TYR A 422 13.57 -6.90 -7.69
N LEU A 423 14.62 -7.20 -8.46
CA LEU A 423 14.58 -7.00 -9.93
C LEU A 423 13.53 -7.91 -10.59
N LEU A 424 13.40 -9.15 -10.09
CA LEU A 424 12.45 -10.13 -10.60
C LEU A 424 11.01 -9.85 -10.15
N ASP A 425 10.81 -9.26 -8.98
CA ASP A 425 9.50 -8.82 -8.50
C ASP A 425 9.56 -7.52 -7.68
N PRO A 426 9.54 -6.35 -8.34
CA PRO A 426 9.62 -5.06 -7.67
C PRO A 426 8.28 -4.62 -7.05
N THR A 427 7.22 -5.43 -7.13
CA THR A 427 5.91 -5.18 -6.50
C THR A 427 5.75 -5.86 -5.16
N GLU A 428 6.58 -6.87 -4.88
CA GLU A 428 6.51 -7.61 -3.63
C GLU A 428 7.01 -6.76 -2.47
N SER A 429 6.23 -6.76 -1.38
CA SER A 429 6.48 -5.91 -0.22
C SER A 429 7.41 -6.55 0.80
N ALA A 430 7.57 -7.87 0.78
CA ALA A 430 8.36 -8.64 1.74
C ALA A 430 9.29 -9.65 1.05
N LEU A 431 10.43 -9.18 0.56
CA LEU A 431 11.49 -10.01 -0.04
C LEU A 431 12.42 -10.62 1.01
N THR A 432 11.85 -11.23 2.06
CA THR A 432 12.62 -11.91 3.11
C THR A 432 13.15 -13.26 2.63
N LEU A 433 14.21 -13.79 3.25
CA LEU A 433 14.67 -15.15 2.95
C LEU A 433 13.54 -16.19 3.10
N HIS A 434 12.67 -16.05 4.11
CA HIS A 434 11.51 -16.92 4.30
C HIS A 434 10.52 -16.84 3.13
N GLY A 435 10.15 -15.61 2.73
CA GLY A 435 9.21 -15.40 1.62
C GLY A 435 9.78 -15.90 0.29
N LEU A 436 11.07 -15.68 0.06
CA LEU A 436 11.76 -16.12 -1.15
C LEU A 436 11.90 -17.65 -1.18
N THR A 437 12.38 -18.33 -0.13
CA THR A 437 12.49 -19.80 -0.17
C THR A 437 11.13 -20.47 -0.36
N ALA A 438 10.07 -19.95 0.28
CA ALA A 438 8.70 -20.43 0.08
C ALA A 438 8.24 -20.27 -1.38
N ARG A 439 8.49 -19.11 -1.99
CA ARG A 439 8.12 -18.83 -3.40
C ARG A 439 8.77 -19.79 -4.39
N TYR A 440 10.06 -20.10 -4.18
CA TYR A 440 10.81 -20.98 -5.08
C TYR A 440 10.71 -22.47 -4.70
N GLY A 441 9.93 -22.83 -3.69
CA GLY A 441 9.78 -24.22 -3.23
C GLY A 441 11.10 -24.82 -2.71
N LEU A 442 11.94 -23.99 -2.10
CA LEU A 442 13.24 -24.36 -1.55
C LEU A 442 13.14 -24.79 -0.08
N THR A 443 14.28 -25.09 0.54
CA THR A 443 14.34 -25.50 1.95
C THR A 443 13.65 -24.46 2.85
N ALA A 444 12.63 -24.89 3.57
CA ALA A 444 11.83 -24.02 4.41
C ALA A 444 12.66 -23.48 5.59
N ILE A 445 12.56 -22.17 5.80
CA ILE A 445 13.10 -21.50 6.98
C ILE A 445 11.95 -20.79 7.72
N PRO A 446 11.94 -20.76 9.06
CA PRO A 446 10.93 -20.01 9.79
C PRO A 446 11.10 -18.50 9.56
N ALA A 447 10.03 -17.73 9.73
CA ALA A 447 10.12 -16.28 9.66
C ALA A 447 10.88 -15.72 10.87
N ASP A 448 11.62 -14.63 10.67
CA ASP A 448 12.43 -14.01 11.72
C ASP A 448 11.56 -13.55 12.91
N GLU A 449 10.36 -13.03 12.65
CA GLU A 449 9.44 -12.61 13.70
C GLU A 449 8.94 -13.78 14.56
N ASP A 450 8.83 -14.99 14.00
CA ASP A 450 8.38 -16.18 14.73
C ASP A 450 9.49 -16.71 15.66
N VAL A 451 10.76 -16.55 15.27
CA VAL A 451 11.91 -17.01 16.06
C VAL A 451 12.37 -15.97 17.07
N PHE A 452 12.56 -14.73 16.62
CA PHE A 452 13.10 -13.65 17.45
C PHE A 452 12.02 -12.84 18.17
N GLY A 453 10.78 -12.82 17.69
CA GLY A 453 9.76 -11.87 18.13
C GLY A 453 9.97 -10.46 17.55
N LYS A 454 9.05 -9.53 17.87
CA LYS A 454 9.05 -8.15 17.34
C LYS A 454 9.02 -7.10 18.44
N GLY A 455 9.78 -6.02 18.26
CA GLY A 455 9.79 -4.86 19.16
C GLY A 455 10.08 -5.27 20.61
N ALA A 456 9.19 -4.91 21.53
CA ALA A 456 9.34 -5.23 22.95
C ALA A 456 9.32 -6.75 23.27
N LYS A 457 8.87 -7.60 22.32
CA LYS A 457 8.88 -9.07 22.47
C LYS A 457 10.14 -9.72 21.91
N PHE A 458 11.09 -8.94 21.38
CA PHE A 458 12.33 -9.47 20.83
C PHE A 458 13.13 -10.24 21.89
N LYS A 459 13.58 -11.46 21.55
CA LYS A 459 14.49 -12.27 22.35
C LYS A 459 15.32 -13.19 21.47
N LEU A 460 16.54 -13.49 21.89
CA LEU A 460 17.33 -14.53 21.26
C LEU A 460 16.78 -15.92 21.64
N PRO A 461 16.66 -16.85 20.69
CA PRO A 461 16.25 -18.22 20.98
C PRO A 461 17.40 -19.01 21.64
N GLU A 462 17.10 -20.24 22.07
CA GLU A 462 18.12 -21.18 22.56
C GLU A 462 19.19 -21.48 21.49
N ALA A 463 20.40 -21.81 21.95
CA ALA A 463 21.58 -21.92 21.07
C ALA A 463 21.39 -22.90 19.90
N ASP A 464 20.76 -24.05 20.13
CA ASP A 464 20.53 -25.06 19.08
C ASP A 464 19.54 -24.57 18.02
N VAL A 465 18.51 -23.83 18.44
CA VAL A 465 17.53 -23.21 17.54
C VAL A 465 18.19 -22.12 16.71
N LEU A 466 19.02 -21.30 17.35
CA LEU A 466 19.80 -20.26 16.67
C LEU A 466 20.75 -20.86 15.64
N LEU A 467 21.55 -21.86 16.03
CA LEU A 467 22.50 -22.55 15.15
C LEU A 467 21.80 -23.15 13.92
N SER A 468 20.68 -23.84 14.14
CA SER A 468 19.88 -24.44 13.07
C SER A 468 19.34 -23.37 12.11
N LEU A 469 18.76 -22.28 12.63
CA LEU A 469 18.27 -21.17 11.82
C LEU A 469 19.41 -20.53 11.01
N MET A 470 20.52 -20.20 11.67
CA MET A 470 21.67 -19.52 11.08
C MET A 470 22.29 -20.35 9.94
N SER A 471 22.41 -21.66 10.13
CA SER A 471 22.91 -22.58 9.10
C SER A 471 21.94 -22.68 7.93
N ARG A 472 20.63 -22.77 8.19
CA ARG A 472 19.59 -22.78 7.15
C ARG A 472 19.53 -21.46 6.36
N LYS A 473 19.77 -20.31 7.00
CA LYS A 473 19.86 -19.02 6.28
C LYS A 473 21.03 -19.03 5.30
N ALA A 474 22.21 -19.53 5.68
CA ALA A 474 23.35 -19.65 4.75
C ALA A 474 23.07 -20.60 3.57
N LEU A 475 22.40 -21.73 3.82
CA LEU A 475 21.90 -22.61 2.76
C LEU A 475 20.91 -21.89 1.84
N ALA A 476 19.91 -21.21 2.41
CA ALA A 476 18.88 -20.49 1.68
C ALA A 476 19.49 -19.42 0.76
N VAL A 477 20.50 -18.68 1.22
CA VAL A 477 21.23 -17.72 0.38
C VAL A 477 21.82 -18.41 -0.85
N MET A 478 22.46 -19.58 -0.68
CA MET A 478 23.06 -20.29 -1.82
C MET A 478 22.01 -20.85 -2.79
N GLU A 479 20.95 -21.48 -2.28
CA GLU A 479 19.88 -22.05 -3.11
C GLU A 479 19.16 -20.94 -3.90
N LEU A 480 18.84 -19.83 -3.23
CA LEU A 480 18.22 -18.67 -3.86
C LEU A 480 19.14 -18.01 -4.87
N ALA A 481 20.44 -17.85 -4.57
CA ALA A 481 21.38 -17.27 -5.51
C ALA A 481 21.40 -18.03 -6.84
N ARG A 482 21.38 -19.38 -6.80
CA ARG A 482 21.31 -20.21 -8.01
C ARG A 482 20.01 -20.01 -8.78
N ALA A 483 18.88 -20.07 -8.09
CA ALA A 483 17.55 -19.95 -8.71
C ALA A 483 17.35 -18.57 -9.34
N LEU A 484 17.68 -17.51 -8.59
CA LEU A 484 17.52 -16.13 -9.02
C LEU A 484 18.48 -15.76 -10.15
N GLN A 485 19.73 -16.26 -10.13
CA GLN A 485 20.69 -16.06 -11.22
C GLN A 485 20.13 -16.60 -12.54
N ALA A 486 19.60 -17.84 -12.54
CA ALA A 486 19.03 -18.44 -13.75
C ALA A 486 17.83 -17.63 -14.30
N GLU A 487 17.02 -17.05 -13.42
CA GLU A 487 15.87 -16.24 -13.83
C GLU A 487 16.29 -14.83 -14.33
N LEU A 488 17.32 -14.22 -13.72
CA LEU A 488 17.91 -12.98 -14.23
C LEU A 488 18.49 -13.15 -15.64
N GLU A 489 19.13 -14.28 -15.90
CA GLU A 489 19.62 -14.64 -17.25
C GLU A 489 18.45 -14.84 -18.23
N ALA A 490 17.45 -15.64 -17.85
CA ALA A 490 16.28 -15.91 -18.70
C ALA A 490 15.46 -14.64 -19.00
N SER A 491 15.44 -13.68 -18.08
CA SER A 491 14.74 -12.41 -18.23
C SER A 491 15.59 -11.28 -18.87
N GLY A 492 16.88 -11.51 -19.12
CA GLY A 492 17.78 -10.53 -19.71
C GLY A 492 18.15 -9.37 -18.76
N MET A 493 18.00 -9.55 -17.45
CA MET A 493 18.33 -8.54 -16.42
C MET A 493 19.70 -8.81 -15.76
N ASN A 494 20.46 -9.79 -16.23
CA ASN A 494 21.76 -10.15 -15.67
C ASN A 494 22.77 -8.99 -15.72
N GLU A 495 22.84 -8.26 -16.84
CA GLU A 495 23.73 -7.11 -16.99
C GLU A 495 23.33 -5.95 -16.07
N LEU A 496 22.02 -5.64 -16.00
CA LEU A 496 21.49 -4.66 -15.05
C LEU A 496 21.87 -4.99 -13.59
N PHE A 497 21.83 -6.27 -13.22
CA PHE A 497 22.19 -6.70 -11.88
C PHE A 497 23.69 -6.51 -11.60
N HIS A 498 24.57 -7.02 -12.48
CA HIS A 498 26.01 -7.03 -12.25
C HIS A 498 26.72 -5.71 -12.52
N GLU A 499 26.27 -4.94 -13.51
CA GLU A 499 26.91 -3.69 -13.93
C GLU A 499 26.33 -2.46 -13.22
N LEU A 500 25.11 -2.56 -12.68
CA LEU A 500 24.43 -1.43 -12.02
C LEU A 500 24.09 -1.71 -10.55
N GLU A 501 23.17 -2.63 -10.25
CA GLU A 501 22.59 -2.73 -8.90
C GLU A 501 23.58 -3.23 -7.85
N LEU A 502 24.38 -4.25 -8.19
CA LEU A 502 25.36 -4.81 -7.26
C LEU A 502 26.53 -3.83 -6.97
N PRO A 503 27.17 -3.19 -7.97
CA PRO A 503 28.17 -2.14 -7.71
C PRO A 503 27.60 -0.94 -6.95
N LEU A 504 26.36 -0.55 -7.25
CA LEU A 504 25.71 0.57 -6.58
C LEU A 504 25.55 0.31 -5.07
N ALA A 505 25.25 -0.92 -4.64
CA ALA A 505 25.18 -1.25 -3.20
C ALA A 505 26.50 -0.93 -2.46
N LEU A 506 27.65 -1.10 -3.14
CA LEU A 506 28.97 -0.75 -2.60
C LEU A 506 29.14 0.78 -2.50
N VAL A 507 28.70 1.51 -3.54
CA VAL A 507 28.76 2.97 -3.59
C VAL A 507 27.89 3.58 -2.49
N LEU A 508 26.65 3.10 -2.34
CA LEU A 508 25.74 3.52 -1.28
C LEU A 508 26.35 3.27 0.09
N ALA A 509 26.81 2.05 0.38
CA ALA A 509 27.50 1.77 1.63
C ALA A 509 28.70 2.72 1.87
N SER A 510 29.49 3.04 0.84
CA SER A 510 30.60 4.00 0.94
C SER A 510 30.15 5.41 1.31
N MET A 511 29.10 5.92 0.64
CA MET A 511 28.52 7.24 0.92
C MET A 511 28.01 7.34 2.35
N GLU A 512 27.28 6.32 2.80
CA GLU A 512 26.68 6.29 4.12
C GLU A 512 27.72 6.18 5.23
N ARG A 513 28.82 5.44 5.01
CA ARG A 513 29.97 5.41 5.93
C ARG A 513 30.59 6.78 6.12
N LYS A 514 30.71 7.56 5.04
CA LYS A 514 31.26 8.93 5.10
C LYS A 514 30.33 9.86 5.87
N GLY A 515 29.03 9.78 5.60
CA GLY A 515 27.99 10.61 6.19
C GLY A 515 28.14 12.10 5.87
N ILE A 516 27.11 12.89 6.14
CA ILE A 516 27.14 14.35 5.95
C ILE A 516 27.25 15.08 7.28
N LYS A 517 28.14 16.07 7.37
CA LYS A 517 28.32 16.85 8.61
C LYS A 517 27.13 17.79 8.80
N VAL A 518 26.62 17.82 10.02
CA VAL A 518 25.56 18.73 10.45
C VAL A 518 26.11 19.68 11.51
N ASP A 519 25.88 20.97 11.32
CA ASP A 519 26.10 21.98 12.34
C ASP A 519 24.94 21.95 13.34
N VAL A 520 25.17 21.29 14.48
CA VAL A 520 24.17 21.07 15.52
C VAL A 520 23.76 22.38 16.18
N GLU A 521 24.69 23.32 16.36
CA GLU A 521 24.40 24.62 16.99
C GLU A 521 23.51 25.47 16.09
N GLU A 522 23.85 25.55 14.80
CA GLU A 522 23.03 26.27 13.82
C GLU A 522 21.65 25.62 13.65
N LEU A 523 21.56 24.29 13.69
CA LEU A 523 20.29 23.57 13.64
C LEU A 523 19.41 23.83 14.86
N GLN A 524 19.99 23.86 16.07
CA GLN A 524 19.27 24.20 17.30
C GLN A 524 18.81 25.66 17.30
N ALA A 525 19.66 26.59 16.85
CA ALA A 525 19.30 27.99 16.71
C ALA A 525 18.14 28.18 15.73
N TYR A 526 18.16 27.46 14.60
CA TYR A 526 17.08 27.46 13.63
C TYR A 526 15.77 26.88 14.22
N GLY A 527 15.86 25.80 15.00
CA GLY A 527 14.72 25.26 15.75
C GLY A 527 14.11 26.26 16.72
N ALA A 528 14.93 27.03 17.43
CA ALA A 528 14.45 28.07 18.33
C ALA A 528 13.77 29.23 17.58
N GLU A 529 14.22 29.57 16.38
CA GLU A 529 13.57 30.54 15.51
C GLU A 529 12.20 30.04 15.03
N LEU A 530 12.13 28.81 14.52
CA LEU A 530 10.89 28.18 14.09
C LEU A 530 9.88 28.05 15.23
N GLY A 531 10.33 27.71 16.44
CA GLY A 531 9.50 27.67 17.64
C GLY A 531 8.81 29.01 17.92
N LYS A 532 9.53 30.13 17.85
CA LYS A 532 8.96 31.47 18.03
C LYS A 532 7.95 31.82 16.93
N GLN A 533 8.21 31.42 15.68
CA GLN A 533 7.29 31.65 14.58
C GLN A 533 6.00 30.81 14.73
N LEU A 534 6.13 29.56 15.18
CA LEU A 534 5.02 28.66 15.47
C LEU A 534 4.13 29.19 16.59
N GLU A 535 4.71 29.72 17.67
CA GLU A 535 3.93 30.35 18.74
C GLU A 535 3.13 31.55 18.23
N LYS A 536 3.78 32.42 17.45
CA LYS A 536 3.13 33.61 16.88
C LYS A 536 1.98 33.25 15.95
N ILE A 537 2.19 32.30 15.02
CA ILE A 537 1.15 31.92 14.06
C ILE A 537 0.03 31.12 14.70
N MET A 538 0.35 30.30 15.72
CA MET A 538 -0.64 29.61 16.54
C MET A 538 -1.56 30.60 17.25
N GLN A 539 -1.01 31.67 17.84
CA GLN A 539 -1.82 32.72 18.46
C GLN A 539 -2.74 33.40 17.44
N SER A 540 -2.24 33.73 16.24
CA SER A 540 -3.07 34.30 15.18
C SER A 540 -4.20 33.36 14.74
N ILE A 541 -3.94 32.05 14.67
CA ILE A 541 -4.98 31.04 14.37
C ILE A 541 -6.04 31.01 15.48
N TYR A 542 -5.64 31.05 16.76
CA TYR A 542 -6.59 31.05 17.88
C TYR A 542 -7.42 32.33 17.95
N ASP A 543 -6.81 33.48 17.70
CA ASP A 543 -7.48 34.78 17.68
C ASP A 543 -8.54 34.81 16.57
N GLU A 544 -8.21 34.33 15.37
CA GLU A 544 -9.14 34.24 14.23
C GLU A 544 -10.22 33.16 14.42
N ALA A 545 -9.86 32.02 15.03
CA ALA A 545 -10.84 30.97 15.34
C ALA A 545 -11.74 31.36 16.54
N GLY A 546 -11.32 32.31 17.37
CA GLY A 546 -11.98 32.71 18.61
C GLY A 546 -11.98 31.62 19.70
N MET A 547 -11.08 30.64 19.61
CA MET A 547 -10.88 29.58 20.62
C MET A 547 -9.58 28.82 20.36
N GLU A 548 -9.08 28.18 21.42
CA GLU A 548 -7.96 27.25 21.33
C GLU A 548 -8.45 25.86 20.90
N PHE A 549 -7.65 25.19 20.07
CA PHE A 549 -7.87 23.83 19.63
C PHE A 549 -6.56 23.22 19.12
N ASN A 550 -6.51 21.90 18.94
CA ASN A 550 -5.36 21.25 18.35
C ASN A 550 -5.36 21.42 16.82
N ILE A 551 -4.53 22.34 16.32
CA ILE A 551 -4.38 22.67 14.88
C ILE A 551 -3.95 21.45 14.05
N ASN A 552 -3.21 20.51 14.67
CA ASN A 552 -2.75 19.30 14.00
C ASN A 552 -3.79 18.18 13.99
N SER A 553 -4.92 18.31 14.71
CA SER A 553 -6.02 17.34 14.70
C SER A 553 -6.96 17.62 13.52
N PRO A 554 -7.02 16.76 12.49
CA PRO A 554 -7.89 16.99 11.33
C PRO A 554 -9.38 17.08 11.71
N LYS A 555 -9.78 16.38 12.77
CA LYS A 555 -11.15 16.40 13.28
C LYS A 555 -11.51 17.76 13.86
N GLN A 556 -10.72 18.24 14.83
CA GLN A 556 -10.97 19.54 15.48
C GLN A 556 -10.86 20.68 14.45
N LEU A 557 -9.84 20.61 13.58
CA LEU A 557 -9.71 21.59 12.51
C LEU A 557 -10.92 21.57 11.55
N GLY A 558 -11.44 20.39 11.21
CA GLY A 558 -12.63 20.24 10.39
C GLY A 558 -13.86 20.89 11.04
N GLU A 559 -14.08 20.68 12.33
CA GLU A 559 -15.17 21.32 13.09
C GLU A 559 -15.05 22.86 13.04
N ILE A 560 -13.85 23.41 13.22
CA ILE A 560 -13.61 24.87 13.11
C ILE A 560 -13.90 25.39 11.70
N LEU A 561 -13.33 24.76 10.67
CA LEU A 561 -13.42 25.26 9.29
C LEU A 561 -14.85 25.15 8.74
N PHE A 562 -15.51 24.00 8.93
CA PHE A 562 -16.75 23.68 8.20
C PHE A 562 -18.02 23.88 9.03
N GLU A 563 -17.94 23.78 10.37
CA GLU A 563 -19.13 23.95 11.23
C GLU A 563 -19.18 25.36 11.84
N LYS A 564 -18.05 25.84 12.40
CA LYS A 564 -17.99 27.17 13.03
C LYS A 564 -17.85 28.29 12.00
N LEU A 565 -16.84 28.22 11.14
CA LEU A 565 -16.59 29.23 10.10
C LEU A 565 -17.47 29.03 8.85
N GLN A 566 -18.19 27.91 8.77
CA GLN A 566 -19.11 27.57 7.68
C GLN A 566 -18.48 27.67 6.28
N LEU A 567 -17.18 27.33 6.16
CA LEU A 567 -16.50 27.30 4.88
C LEU A 567 -17.06 26.18 3.98
N PRO A 568 -16.97 26.33 2.64
CA PRO A 568 -17.52 25.35 1.72
C PRO A 568 -16.83 24.00 1.85
N VAL A 569 -17.61 22.92 1.94
CA VAL A 569 -17.04 21.58 2.06
C VAL A 569 -16.57 21.08 0.69
N ILE A 570 -15.26 21.07 0.47
CA ILE A 570 -14.65 20.62 -0.81
C ILE A 570 -14.63 19.09 -0.91
N LYS A 571 -14.23 18.40 0.16
CA LYS A 571 -14.04 16.94 0.16
C LYS A 571 -14.31 16.36 1.55
N LYS A 572 -15.04 15.24 1.60
CA LYS A 572 -15.21 14.42 2.82
C LYS A 572 -14.50 13.09 2.64
N THR A 573 -13.79 12.65 3.68
CA THR A 573 -13.22 11.30 3.77
C THR A 573 -14.16 10.40 4.58
N LYS A 574 -13.81 9.12 4.70
CA LYS A 574 -14.54 8.17 5.57
C LYS A 574 -14.53 8.60 7.04
N THR A 575 -13.55 9.41 7.47
CA THR A 575 -13.35 9.82 8.86
C THR A 575 -13.84 11.24 9.18
N GLY A 576 -14.40 11.97 8.20
CA GLY A 576 -14.92 13.33 8.41
C GLY A 576 -14.61 14.28 7.26
N TYR A 577 -14.47 15.57 7.55
CA TYR A 577 -14.00 16.55 6.58
C TYR A 577 -12.52 16.33 6.25
N SER A 578 -12.14 16.39 4.97
CA SER A 578 -10.72 16.43 4.61
C SER A 578 -10.17 17.81 4.94
N THR A 579 -9.02 17.84 5.60
CA THR A 579 -8.25 19.07 5.83
C THR A 579 -6.87 18.94 5.20
N ASP A 580 -6.71 18.14 4.13
CA ASP A 580 -5.42 17.96 3.46
C ASP A 580 -4.99 19.24 2.74
N ALA A 581 -3.71 19.36 2.40
CA ALA A 581 -3.15 20.57 1.79
C ALA A 581 -3.94 21.04 0.56
N GLU A 582 -4.30 20.13 -0.35
CA GLU A 582 -5.10 20.45 -1.55
C GLU A 582 -6.48 21.04 -1.23
N VAL A 583 -7.11 20.58 -0.14
CA VAL A 583 -8.41 21.11 0.30
C VAL A 583 -8.22 22.48 0.93
N LEU A 584 -7.20 22.65 1.77
CA LEU A 584 -6.90 23.93 2.41
C LEU A 584 -6.49 24.99 1.38
N GLU A 585 -5.70 24.66 0.36
CA GLU A 585 -5.34 25.58 -0.74
C GLU A 585 -6.57 26.08 -1.50
N LYS A 586 -7.56 25.22 -1.74
CA LYS A 586 -8.85 25.62 -2.34
C LYS A 586 -9.70 26.50 -1.41
N LEU A 587 -9.48 26.39 -0.10
CA LEU A 587 -10.20 27.15 0.93
C LEU A 587 -9.52 28.46 1.31
N GLU A 588 -8.23 28.60 1.01
CA GLU A 588 -7.43 29.78 1.33
C GLU A 588 -8.09 31.10 0.87
N PRO A 589 -8.70 31.21 -0.33
CA PRO A 589 -9.36 32.44 -0.75
C PRO A 589 -10.60 32.80 0.07
N TYR A 590 -11.18 31.85 0.83
CA TYR A 590 -12.40 32.07 1.59
C TYR A 590 -12.15 32.61 3.00
N HIS A 591 -10.97 32.36 3.60
CA HIS A 591 -10.66 32.86 4.94
C HIS A 591 -9.14 32.91 5.23
N PRO A 592 -8.61 34.02 5.78
CA PRO A 592 -7.19 34.17 6.11
C PRO A 592 -6.60 33.08 7.02
N LEU A 593 -7.34 32.66 8.05
CA LEU A 593 -7.02 31.52 8.93
C LEU A 593 -6.52 30.28 8.19
N VAL A 594 -7.05 29.97 7.00
CA VAL A 594 -6.63 28.80 6.22
C VAL A 594 -5.19 28.95 5.75
N GLY A 595 -4.78 30.14 5.29
CA GLY A 595 -3.40 30.45 4.94
C GLY A 595 -2.48 30.35 6.16
N HIS A 596 -2.92 30.81 7.33
CA HIS A 596 -2.17 30.64 8.57
C HIS A 596 -2.00 29.16 8.96
N ILE A 597 -3.01 28.31 8.76
CA ILE A 597 -2.91 26.87 9.02
C ILE A 597 -1.94 26.18 8.06
N LEU A 598 -2.00 26.50 6.76
CA LEU A 598 -1.07 25.97 5.76
C LEU A 598 0.38 26.30 6.13
N HIS A 599 0.62 27.55 6.54
CA HIS A 599 1.93 27.99 6.99
C HIS A 599 2.33 27.33 8.32
N TYR A 600 1.44 27.24 9.30
CA TYR A 600 1.69 26.54 10.58
C TYR A 600 2.11 25.08 10.35
N ARG A 601 1.39 24.34 9.50
CA ARG A 601 1.72 22.94 9.19
C ARG A 601 3.08 22.80 8.50
N THR A 602 3.43 23.75 7.65
CA THR A 602 4.75 23.81 7.01
C THR A 602 5.84 23.97 8.06
N LEU A 603 5.74 24.98 8.93
CA LEU A 603 6.71 25.24 10.00
C LEU A 603 6.76 24.08 11.01
N SER A 604 5.61 23.52 11.38
CA SER A 604 5.51 22.41 12.34
C SER A 604 6.15 21.13 11.77
N LYS A 605 6.00 20.88 10.46
CA LYS A 605 6.72 19.81 9.77
C LYS A 605 8.22 20.08 9.73
N LEU A 606 8.65 21.31 9.43
CA LEU A 606 10.08 21.68 9.47
C LEU A 606 10.70 21.43 10.85
N GLN A 607 10.01 21.87 11.90
CA GLN A 607 10.42 21.69 13.29
C GLN A 607 10.50 20.22 13.68
N SER A 608 9.41 19.47 13.52
CA SER A 608 9.33 18.08 14.00
C SER A 608 10.12 17.10 13.14
N THR A 609 9.90 17.13 11.82
CA THR A 609 10.45 16.11 10.91
C THR A 609 11.92 16.34 10.65
N TYR A 610 12.34 17.60 10.53
CA TYR A 610 13.71 17.88 10.10
C TYR A 610 14.57 18.44 11.22
N VAL A 611 14.14 19.41 12.03
CA VAL A 611 14.99 19.89 13.13
C VAL A 611 15.14 18.82 14.21
N GLU A 612 14.05 18.42 14.86
CA GLU A 612 14.08 17.40 15.90
C GLU A 612 14.47 16.02 15.35
N GLY A 613 14.00 15.70 14.13
CA GLY A 613 14.37 14.47 13.43
C GLY A 613 15.87 14.39 13.16
N LEU A 614 16.48 15.40 12.51
CA LEU A 614 17.91 15.39 12.23
C LEU A 614 18.74 15.37 13.52
N LEU A 615 18.37 16.16 14.53
CA LEU A 615 19.09 16.20 15.81
C LEU A 615 19.17 14.82 16.48
N LYS A 616 18.15 13.98 16.34
CA LYS A 616 18.14 12.60 16.86
C LYS A 616 19.03 11.66 16.06
N GLU A 617 19.20 11.92 14.77
CA GLU A 617 19.99 11.09 13.84
C GLU A 617 21.46 11.55 13.73
N VAL A 618 21.82 12.71 14.30
CA VAL A 618 23.24 13.10 14.40
C VAL A 618 23.95 12.14 15.33
N ARG A 619 24.91 11.40 14.79
CA ARG A 619 25.70 10.46 15.57
C ARG A 619 26.72 11.21 16.43
N PRO A 620 26.79 11.01 17.76
CA PRO A 620 27.65 11.82 18.64
C PRO A 620 29.15 11.68 18.39
N ASP A 621 29.61 10.51 17.93
CA ASP A 621 31.02 10.18 17.70
C ASP A 621 31.58 10.84 16.42
N THR A 622 30.78 10.93 15.35
CA THR A 622 31.18 11.57 14.08
C THR A 622 30.67 13.01 13.97
N GLY A 623 29.60 13.34 14.71
CA GLY A 623 28.81 14.55 14.52
C GLY A 623 28.24 14.68 13.11
N LYS A 624 27.97 13.54 12.45
CA LYS A 624 27.42 13.44 11.10
C LYS A 624 26.08 12.69 11.12
N VAL A 625 25.30 12.89 10.07
CA VAL A 625 24.12 12.10 9.77
C VAL A 625 24.48 11.03 8.73
N HIS A 626 24.06 9.81 8.99
CA HIS A 626 24.30 8.64 8.16
C HIS A 626 22.94 8.07 7.72
N THR A 627 22.40 8.61 6.63
CA THR A 627 21.14 8.10 6.08
C THR A 627 21.35 6.70 5.53
N TYR A 628 20.33 5.85 5.62
CA TYR A 628 20.33 4.53 4.99
C TYR A 628 19.51 4.57 3.70
N TYR A 629 20.16 4.33 2.56
CA TYR A 629 19.51 4.21 1.27
C TYR A 629 18.87 2.82 1.11
N LYS A 630 17.81 2.73 0.31
CA LYS A 630 17.18 1.47 -0.08
C LYS A 630 16.98 1.44 -1.59
N GLN A 631 17.60 0.45 -2.23
CA GLN A 631 17.43 0.17 -3.67
C GLN A 631 16.10 -0.53 -3.98
N THR A 632 15.49 -1.20 -3.00
CA THR A 632 14.44 -2.21 -3.22
C THR A 632 13.02 -1.76 -2.83
N ILE A 633 12.76 -0.45 -2.72
CA ILE A 633 11.43 0.09 -2.34
C ILE A 633 10.62 0.54 -3.56
N ALA A 634 11.15 1.49 -4.33
CA ALA A 634 10.37 2.09 -5.40
C ALA A 634 10.32 1.16 -6.61
N ALA A 635 9.13 0.79 -7.05
CA ALA A 635 8.90 0.04 -8.29
C ALA A 635 9.63 0.55 -9.55
N THR A 636 9.89 1.85 -9.60
CA THR A 636 10.56 2.53 -10.71
C THR A 636 12.08 2.42 -10.65
N GLY A 637 12.64 1.75 -9.65
CA GLY A 637 14.09 1.65 -9.45
C GLY A 637 14.71 2.86 -8.75
N ARG A 638 13.93 3.87 -8.35
CA ARG A 638 14.45 5.02 -7.59
C ARG A 638 14.99 4.60 -6.22
N LEU A 639 16.09 5.24 -5.82
CA LEU A 639 16.56 5.15 -4.45
C LEU A 639 15.55 5.80 -3.50
N SER A 640 15.49 5.29 -2.29
CA SER A 640 14.81 5.92 -1.16
C SER A 640 15.77 6.03 0.02
N SER A 641 15.51 6.92 0.97
CA SER A 641 16.41 7.20 2.10
C SER A 641 15.61 7.19 3.41
N GLN A 642 16.22 6.62 4.46
CA GLN A 642 15.65 6.45 5.80
C GLN A 642 16.70 6.82 6.86
N TYR A 643 16.24 7.07 8.09
CA TYR A 643 17.08 7.36 9.28
C TYR A 643 18.16 8.45 9.07
N PRO A 644 17.80 9.68 8.64
CA PRO A 644 16.50 10.20 8.26
C PRO A 644 16.30 10.21 6.74
N ASN A 645 15.08 10.51 6.27
CA ASN A 645 14.81 10.65 4.84
C ASN A 645 15.31 12.01 4.31
N LEU A 646 16.51 12.01 3.74
CA LEU A 646 17.14 13.22 3.18
C LEU A 646 16.61 13.58 1.78
N GLN A 647 15.90 12.68 1.10
CA GLN A 647 15.28 12.97 -0.20
C GLN A 647 14.13 13.97 -0.10
N ASN A 648 13.46 14.03 1.06
CA ASN A 648 12.29 14.86 1.24
C ASN A 648 12.61 16.28 1.75
N ILE A 649 13.87 16.70 1.81
CA ILE A 649 14.23 18.04 2.30
C ILE A 649 13.66 19.11 1.36
N PRO A 650 12.79 20.03 1.84
CA PRO A 650 12.07 20.94 0.96
C PRO A 650 13.01 21.92 0.24
N ILE A 651 12.76 22.13 -1.06
CA ILE A 651 13.56 23.00 -1.93
C ILE A 651 12.87 24.31 -2.34
N ARG A 652 11.53 24.35 -2.31
CA ARG A 652 10.75 25.45 -2.89
C ARG A 652 10.49 26.61 -1.94
N LEU A 653 10.38 26.30 -0.65
CA LEU A 653 10.08 27.27 0.40
C LEU A 653 11.39 27.79 1.00
N GLU A 654 11.47 29.09 1.28
CA GLU A 654 12.70 29.71 1.79
C GLU A 654 13.12 29.10 3.13
N GLU A 655 12.16 28.89 4.04
CA GLU A 655 12.33 28.23 5.33
C GLU A 655 12.78 26.77 5.14
N GLY A 656 12.23 26.10 4.12
CA GLY A 656 12.67 24.77 3.73
C GLY A 656 14.12 24.75 3.26
N ARG A 657 14.52 25.71 2.42
CA ARG A 657 15.89 25.83 1.92
C ARG A 657 16.87 26.14 3.04
N LYS A 658 16.51 27.00 4.01
CA LYS A 658 17.39 27.38 5.13
C LYS A 658 17.93 26.17 5.90
N ILE A 659 17.19 25.06 5.97
CA ILE A 659 17.70 23.86 6.61
C ILE A 659 18.93 23.27 5.91
N ARG A 660 19.12 23.52 4.62
CA ARG A 660 20.30 23.06 3.87
C ARG A 660 21.60 23.73 4.35
N LYS A 661 21.51 24.87 5.05
CA LYS A 661 22.69 25.60 5.58
C LYS A 661 23.46 24.82 6.63
N VAL A 662 22.74 24.00 7.42
CA VAL A 662 23.36 23.23 8.50
C VAL A 662 24.22 22.08 7.97
N PHE A 663 24.04 21.69 6.71
CA PHE A 663 24.83 20.65 6.06
C PHE A 663 26.12 21.26 5.48
N LYS A 664 27.23 20.94 6.12
CA LYS A 664 28.56 21.52 5.83
C LYS A 664 29.53 20.42 5.39
N PRO A 665 30.66 20.79 4.75
CA PRO A 665 31.79 19.89 4.57
C PRO A 665 32.31 19.43 5.93
N SER A 666 32.78 18.20 6.00
CA SER A 666 33.32 17.63 7.24
C SER A 666 34.74 18.09 7.55
N GLU A 667 35.46 18.57 6.55
CA GLU A 667 36.84 19.05 6.66
C GLU A 667 36.90 20.58 6.53
N PRO A 668 37.73 21.27 7.33
CA PRO A 668 37.92 22.71 7.20
C PRO A 668 38.46 23.11 5.82
N GLY A 669 37.86 24.13 5.21
CA GLY A 669 38.27 24.68 3.92
C GLY A 669 37.84 23.84 2.71
N TRP A 670 37.09 22.76 2.90
CA TRP A 670 36.43 22.05 1.80
C TRP A 670 35.14 22.78 1.39
N ARG A 671 34.62 22.43 0.22
CA ARG A 671 33.39 22.96 -0.38
C ARG A 671 32.36 21.86 -0.56
N ILE A 672 31.08 22.20 -0.55
CA ILE A 672 30.01 21.33 -1.05
C ILE A 672 29.88 21.59 -2.55
N LEU A 673 29.91 20.53 -3.34
CA LEU A 673 29.68 20.54 -4.78
C LEU A 673 28.38 19.80 -5.06
N THR A 674 27.46 20.41 -5.81
CA THR A 674 26.21 19.80 -6.26
C THR A 674 26.19 19.68 -7.77
N ALA A 675 25.67 18.57 -8.27
CA ALA A 675 25.48 18.33 -9.70
C ALA A 675 24.08 17.76 -9.95
N ASP A 676 23.23 18.49 -10.66
CA ASP A 676 21.82 18.18 -10.88
C ASP A 676 21.54 17.98 -12.38
N TYR A 677 20.86 16.89 -12.76
CA TYR A 677 20.50 16.70 -14.16
C TYR A 677 19.38 17.66 -14.58
N SER A 678 19.65 18.48 -15.61
CA SER A 678 18.64 19.37 -16.16
C SER A 678 17.64 18.58 -17.03
N GLN A 679 16.44 18.36 -16.47
CA GLN A 679 15.26 17.83 -17.19
C GLN A 679 15.46 16.42 -17.76
N ILE A 680 16.12 15.53 -17.02
CA ILE A 680 16.46 14.17 -17.47
C ILE A 680 15.26 13.37 -18.00
N GLU A 681 14.10 13.43 -17.35
CA GLU A 681 12.91 12.70 -17.79
C GLU A 681 12.45 13.12 -19.21
N LEU A 682 12.55 14.42 -19.55
CA LEU A 682 12.18 14.90 -20.88
C LEU A 682 13.22 14.54 -21.95
N ARG A 683 14.51 14.48 -21.58
CA ARG A 683 15.58 14.01 -22.46
C ARG A 683 15.42 12.52 -22.77
N VAL A 684 15.12 11.72 -21.75
CA VAL A 684 14.78 10.30 -21.93
C VAL A 684 13.55 10.15 -22.82
N LEU A 685 12.49 10.94 -22.59
CA LEU A 685 11.30 10.92 -23.45
C LEU A 685 11.66 11.22 -24.92
N ALA A 686 12.52 12.22 -25.17
CA ALA A 686 12.98 12.56 -26.52
C ALA A 686 13.65 11.37 -27.21
N HIS A 687 14.55 10.70 -26.50
CA HIS A 687 15.25 9.52 -27.01
C HIS A 687 14.30 8.34 -27.24
N ILE A 688 13.48 7.94 -26.27
CA ILE A 688 12.63 6.74 -26.45
C ILE A 688 11.50 6.95 -27.46
N SER A 689 11.02 8.19 -27.62
CA SER A 689 9.94 8.51 -28.57
C SER A 689 10.44 8.75 -30.00
N GLN A 690 11.75 9.00 -30.15
CA GLN A 690 12.37 9.38 -31.43
C GLN A 690 11.63 10.54 -32.09
N ASP A 691 11.20 11.52 -31.29
CA ASP A 691 10.48 12.70 -31.77
C ASP A 691 11.48 13.75 -32.28
N GLU A 692 11.49 13.99 -33.59
CA GLU A 692 12.47 14.85 -34.26
C GLU A 692 12.51 16.27 -33.69
N LYS A 693 11.35 16.87 -33.40
CA LYS A 693 11.28 18.25 -32.89
C LYS A 693 11.77 18.34 -31.45
N LEU A 694 11.44 17.34 -30.63
CA LEU A 694 11.89 17.28 -29.25
C LEU A 694 13.41 17.08 -29.18
N ILE A 695 13.96 16.20 -30.04
CA ILE A 695 15.40 15.97 -30.16
C ILE A 695 16.13 17.24 -30.66
N GLU A 696 15.60 17.89 -31.70
CA GLU A 696 16.17 19.14 -32.23
C GLU A 696 16.22 20.24 -31.17
N ALA A 697 15.14 20.41 -30.40
CA ALA A 697 15.07 21.41 -29.34
C ALA A 697 16.19 21.22 -28.30
N PHE A 698 16.45 19.98 -27.87
CA PHE A 698 17.54 19.68 -26.94
C PHE A 698 18.93 19.85 -27.57
N ARG A 699 19.12 19.47 -28.84
CA ARG A 699 20.39 19.65 -29.56
C ARG A 699 20.73 21.13 -29.79
N GLN A 700 19.72 21.98 -29.95
CA GLN A 700 19.87 23.43 -30.06
C GLN A 700 19.91 24.14 -28.69
N ASN A 701 19.85 23.40 -27.57
CA ASN A 701 19.86 23.93 -26.20
C ASN A 701 18.73 24.96 -25.95
N MET A 702 17.58 24.77 -26.61
CA MET A 702 16.40 25.60 -26.43
C MET A 702 15.71 25.28 -25.09
N ASP A 703 15.06 26.27 -24.49
CA ASP A 703 14.14 26.01 -23.37
C ASP A 703 12.93 25.22 -23.88
N ILE A 704 12.86 23.95 -23.50
CA ILE A 704 11.83 23.05 -23.99
C ILE A 704 10.41 23.53 -23.67
N HIS A 705 10.20 24.21 -22.54
CA HIS A 705 8.88 24.71 -22.18
C HIS A 705 8.47 25.89 -23.07
N THR A 706 9.41 26.77 -23.38
CA THR A 706 9.21 27.87 -24.32
C THR A 706 8.96 27.34 -25.72
N LYS A 707 9.76 26.36 -26.18
CA LYS A 707 9.56 25.70 -27.47
C LYS A 707 8.20 25.02 -27.58
N THR A 708 7.79 24.26 -26.56
CA THR A 708 6.45 23.69 -26.51
C THR A 708 5.38 24.77 -26.55
N ALA A 709 5.55 25.89 -25.85
CA ALA A 709 4.61 27.00 -25.92
C ALA A 709 4.53 27.60 -27.34
N MET A 710 5.65 27.87 -28.00
CA MET A 710 5.69 28.37 -29.37
C MET A 710 4.90 27.47 -30.32
N ASP A 711 5.14 26.16 -30.25
CA ASP A 711 4.54 25.21 -31.17
C ASP A 711 3.06 24.95 -30.87
N VAL A 712 2.66 24.90 -29.59
CA VAL A 712 1.26 24.64 -29.18
C VAL A 712 0.38 25.87 -29.39
N PHE A 713 0.87 27.06 -29.06
CA PHE A 713 0.12 28.32 -29.22
C PHE A 713 0.28 28.95 -30.61
N GLY A 714 1.25 28.50 -31.40
CA GLY A 714 1.52 29.05 -32.74
C GLY A 714 2.08 30.46 -32.70
N VAL A 715 2.90 30.78 -31.68
CA VAL A 715 3.48 32.10 -31.45
C VAL A 715 5.01 32.06 -31.58
N PRO A 716 5.66 33.16 -32.04
CA PRO A 716 7.12 33.26 -32.02
C PRO A 716 7.64 33.37 -30.56
N GLU A 717 8.94 33.10 -30.38
CA GLU A 717 9.58 33.01 -29.05
C GLU A 717 9.41 34.28 -28.21
N ASP A 718 9.54 35.45 -28.85
CA ASP A 718 9.38 36.78 -28.25
C ASP A 718 7.95 37.08 -27.78
N SER A 719 6.97 36.30 -28.25
CA SER A 719 5.56 36.41 -27.87
C SER A 719 5.14 35.38 -26.82
N VAL A 720 6.05 34.52 -26.35
CA VAL A 720 5.77 33.56 -25.27
C VAL A 720 5.81 34.28 -23.92
N ASP A 721 4.64 34.45 -23.31
CA ASP A 721 4.55 35.01 -21.96
C ASP A 721 4.80 33.94 -20.86
N SER A 722 4.95 34.41 -19.62
CA SER A 722 5.21 33.55 -18.47
C SER A 722 4.09 32.55 -18.17
N ASN A 723 2.84 32.87 -18.52
CA ASN A 723 1.69 32.00 -18.34
C ASN A 723 1.67 30.89 -19.41
N MET A 724 1.94 31.21 -20.67
CA MET A 724 2.09 30.24 -21.76
C MET A 724 3.20 29.24 -21.44
N ARG A 725 4.36 29.73 -21.01
CA ARG A 725 5.47 28.88 -20.58
C ARG A 725 5.10 28.00 -19.39
N ARG A 726 4.38 28.53 -18.40
CA ARG A 726 3.88 27.75 -17.25
C ARG A 726 2.91 26.66 -17.67
N GLN A 727 2.00 26.96 -18.60
CA GLN A 727 1.04 25.99 -19.12
C GLN A 727 1.75 24.88 -19.90
N ALA A 728 2.67 25.24 -20.80
CA ALA A 728 3.49 24.28 -21.54
C ALA A 728 4.34 23.41 -20.60
N LYS A 729 4.91 23.99 -19.53
CA LYS A 729 5.61 23.25 -18.49
C LYS A 729 4.72 22.19 -17.83
N ALA A 730 3.52 22.57 -17.40
CA ALA A 730 2.58 21.63 -16.79
C ALA A 730 2.16 20.50 -17.74
N VAL A 731 2.02 20.80 -19.04
CA VAL A 731 1.74 19.80 -20.09
C VAL A 731 2.93 18.86 -20.29
N ASN A 732 4.16 19.38 -20.47
CA ASN A 732 5.36 18.55 -20.65
C ASN A 732 5.55 17.57 -19.51
N PHE A 733 5.47 18.07 -18.27
CA PHE A 733 5.53 17.18 -17.12
C PHE A 733 4.33 16.24 -17.12
N GLY A 734 3.09 16.73 -17.23
CA GLY A 734 1.90 15.88 -17.22
C GLY A 734 1.92 14.73 -18.22
N ILE A 735 2.41 14.96 -19.44
CA ILE A 735 2.47 13.95 -20.50
C ILE A 735 3.48 12.84 -20.17
N VAL A 736 4.61 13.16 -19.54
CA VAL A 736 5.55 12.15 -19.01
C VAL A 736 4.85 11.19 -18.03
N TYR A 737 3.81 11.64 -17.34
CA TYR A 737 3.02 10.84 -16.39
C TYR A 737 1.73 10.26 -16.99
N GLY A 738 1.50 10.38 -18.29
CA GLY A 738 0.25 9.96 -18.93
C GLY A 738 -0.97 10.68 -18.35
N ILE A 739 -0.86 11.98 -18.06
CA ILE A 739 -1.94 12.76 -17.47
C ILE A 739 -3.21 12.71 -18.35
N SER A 740 -4.37 12.59 -17.71
CA SER A 740 -5.65 12.70 -18.39
C SER A 740 -6.04 14.16 -18.63
N ASP A 741 -6.99 14.37 -19.54
CA ASP A 741 -7.62 15.68 -19.76
C ASP A 741 -8.21 16.26 -18.46
N TYR A 742 -8.80 15.43 -17.61
CA TYR A 742 -9.27 15.83 -16.27
C TYR A 742 -8.11 16.22 -15.34
N GLY A 743 -7.03 15.44 -15.30
CA GLY A 743 -5.87 15.76 -14.46
C GLY A 743 -5.23 17.09 -14.87
N LEU A 744 -5.05 17.31 -16.17
CA LEU A 744 -4.49 18.55 -16.70
C LEU A 744 -5.42 19.74 -16.43
N SER A 745 -6.74 19.55 -16.52
CA SER A 745 -7.69 20.63 -16.24
C SER A 745 -7.60 21.13 -14.79
N GLN A 746 -7.37 20.22 -13.83
CA GLN A 746 -7.16 20.59 -12.43
C GLN A 746 -5.84 21.37 -12.25
N ASN A 747 -4.75 20.88 -12.85
CA ASN A 747 -3.42 21.50 -12.72
C ASN A 747 -3.38 22.92 -13.30
N LEU A 748 -4.08 23.14 -14.41
CA LEU A 748 -4.10 24.43 -15.12
C LEU A 748 -5.27 25.34 -14.73
N ASN A 749 -6.22 24.84 -13.93
CA ASN A 749 -7.47 25.52 -13.61
C ASN A 749 -8.22 25.99 -14.88
N ILE A 750 -8.35 25.10 -15.87
CA ILE A 750 -9.05 25.33 -17.14
C ILE A 750 -10.20 24.32 -17.31
N THR A 751 -11.04 24.50 -18.32
CA THR A 751 -12.10 23.51 -18.60
C THR A 751 -11.48 22.21 -19.11
N ARG A 752 -12.15 21.07 -18.84
CA ARG A 752 -11.72 19.76 -19.37
C ARG A 752 -11.62 19.74 -20.90
N LYS A 753 -12.50 20.49 -21.58
CA LYS A 753 -12.48 20.62 -23.05
C LYS A 753 -11.23 21.35 -23.54
N ASP A 754 -10.84 22.43 -22.86
CA ASP A 754 -9.62 23.16 -23.21
C ASP A 754 -8.38 22.32 -22.93
N ALA A 755 -8.34 21.60 -21.81
CA ALA A 755 -7.25 20.67 -21.48
C ALA A 755 -7.11 19.56 -22.54
N ALA A 756 -8.21 18.96 -22.99
CA ALA A 756 -8.20 17.98 -24.08
C ALA A 756 -7.63 18.57 -25.38
N LYS A 757 -8.06 19.79 -25.73
CA LYS A 757 -7.54 20.50 -26.91
C LYS A 757 -6.03 20.76 -26.80
N PHE A 758 -5.54 21.16 -25.63
CA PHE A 758 -4.11 21.34 -25.38
C PHE A 758 -3.30 20.05 -25.59
N ILE A 759 -3.81 18.92 -25.09
CA ILE A 759 -3.17 17.60 -25.28
C ILE A 759 -3.14 17.21 -26.76
N GLU A 760 -4.25 17.42 -27.48
CA GLU A 760 -4.31 17.14 -28.92
C GLU A 760 -3.35 18.03 -29.73
N GLN A 761 -3.26 19.31 -29.42
CA GLN A 761 -2.31 20.24 -30.05
C GLN A 761 -0.87 19.82 -29.79
N TYR A 762 -0.55 19.42 -28.55
CA TYR A 762 0.76 18.89 -28.21
C TYR A 762 1.10 17.67 -29.06
N PHE A 763 0.22 16.67 -29.13
CA PHE A 763 0.46 15.47 -29.92
C PHE A 763 0.46 15.69 -31.44
N ALA A 764 -0.20 16.75 -31.92
CA ALA A 764 -0.10 17.14 -33.33
C ALA A 764 1.30 17.68 -33.67
N VAL A 765 1.96 18.34 -32.71
CA VAL A 765 3.33 18.84 -32.83
C VAL A 765 4.35 17.70 -32.64
N PHE A 766 4.22 16.96 -31.54
CA PHE A 766 5.14 15.91 -31.09
C PHE A 766 4.56 14.51 -31.40
N GLN A 767 4.59 14.14 -32.68
CA GLN A 767 3.98 12.90 -33.17
C GLN A 767 4.72 11.64 -32.71
N GLY A 768 6.05 11.73 -32.51
CA GLY A 768 6.86 10.63 -31.99
C GLY A 768 6.44 10.27 -30.57
N VAL A 769 6.17 11.29 -29.74
CA VAL A 769 5.65 11.10 -28.37
C VAL A 769 4.30 10.39 -28.40
N ARG A 770 3.37 10.81 -29.26
CA ARG A 770 2.06 10.15 -29.39
C ARG A 770 2.21 8.66 -29.76
N ARG A 771 3.02 8.38 -30.80
CA ARG A 771 3.28 7.02 -31.27
C ARG A 771 3.85 6.15 -30.14
N TYR A 772 4.85 6.65 -29.41
CA TYR A 772 5.42 5.95 -28.26
C TYR A 772 4.38 5.60 -27.20
N MET A 773 3.55 6.57 -26.79
CA MET A 773 2.53 6.35 -25.75
C MET A 773 1.49 5.29 -26.16
N ASP A 774 1.09 5.30 -27.44
CA ASP A 774 0.15 4.31 -27.96
C ASP A 774 0.78 2.91 -28.09
N ASP A 775 2.03 2.83 -28.55
CA ASP A 775 2.71 1.57 -28.84
C ASP A 775 3.22 0.88 -27.56
N ILE A 776 3.68 1.63 -26.56
CA ILE A 776 4.13 1.05 -25.30
C ILE A 776 2.98 0.38 -24.53
N VAL A 777 1.76 0.91 -24.63
CA VAL A 777 0.57 0.29 -24.04
C VAL A 777 0.21 -1.01 -24.76
N LYS A 778 0.32 -1.05 -26.10
CA LYS A 778 0.10 -2.30 -26.86
C LYS A 778 1.11 -3.36 -26.46
N LYS A 779 2.40 -2.99 -26.42
CA LYS A 779 3.48 -3.87 -25.98
C LYS A 779 3.25 -4.38 -24.55
N ALA A 780 2.88 -3.50 -23.62
CA ALA A 780 2.55 -3.88 -22.25
C ALA A 780 1.39 -4.88 -22.17
N ARG A 781 0.37 -4.76 -23.03
CA ARG A 781 -0.72 -5.73 -23.13
C ARG A 781 -0.27 -7.06 -23.72
N GLU A 782 0.67 -7.07 -24.65
CA GLU A 782 1.21 -8.30 -25.23
C GLU A 782 2.10 -9.04 -24.24
N ASP A 783 3.12 -8.33 -23.73
CA ASP A 783 4.20 -8.91 -22.91
C ASP A 783 3.83 -9.04 -21.43
N GLY A 784 2.87 -8.24 -20.94
CA GLY A 784 2.50 -8.17 -19.51
C GLY A 784 3.45 -7.31 -18.66
N PHE A 785 4.44 -6.67 -19.27
CA PHE A 785 5.40 -5.78 -18.62
C PHE A 785 5.95 -4.71 -19.58
N VAL A 786 6.63 -3.71 -19.04
CA VAL A 786 7.45 -2.74 -19.80
C VAL A 786 8.89 -2.74 -19.31
N THR A 787 9.82 -2.21 -20.11
CA THR A 787 11.25 -2.18 -19.80
C THR A 787 11.86 -0.78 -19.88
N THR A 788 12.88 -0.50 -19.08
CA THR A 788 13.76 0.68 -19.21
C THR A 788 14.83 0.44 -20.28
N LEU A 789 15.65 1.46 -20.59
CA LEU A 789 16.78 1.31 -21.51
C LEU A 789 17.82 0.29 -21.03
N LEU A 790 17.99 0.14 -19.71
CA LEU A 790 18.87 -0.87 -19.10
C LEU A 790 18.12 -2.15 -18.74
N HIS A 791 17.02 -2.45 -19.46
CA HIS A 791 16.26 -3.70 -19.36
C HIS A 791 15.56 -3.99 -18.03
N ARG A 792 15.46 -3.02 -17.11
CA ARG A 792 14.66 -3.18 -15.88
C ARG A 792 13.21 -3.41 -16.23
N ARG A 793 12.61 -4.48 -15.70
CA ARG A 793 11.20 -4.83 -15.96
C ARG A 793 10.25 -4.23 -14.93
N ARG A 794 9.08 -3.82 -15.39
CA ARG A 794 7.91 -3.49 -14.58
C ARG A 794 6.73 -4.33 -15.04
N TYR A 795 6.36 -5.32 -14.24
CA TYR A 795 5.19 -6.16 -14.47
C TYR A 795 3.90 -5.39 -14.18
N LEU A 796 2.88 -5.64 -15.02
CA LEU A 796 1.60 -4.91 -15.01
C LEU A 796 0.44 -5.91 -15.11
N PRO A 797 0.14 -6.67 -14.05
CA PRO A 797 -0.91 -7.71 -14.11
C PRO A 797 -2.29 -7.13 -14.44
N GLU A 798 -2.57 -5.87 -14.05
CA GLU A 798 -3.84 -5.20 -14.30
C GLU A 798 -3.97 -4.59 -15.71
N ILE A 799 -2.96 -4.72 -16.59
CA ILE A 799 -2.98 -4.13 -17.94
C ILE A 799 -4.11 -4.69 -18.82
N LYS A 800 -4.63 -5.88 -18.47
CA LYS A 800 -5.77 -6.55 -19.13
C LYS A 800 -7.07 -6.51 -18.29
N ALA A 801 -7.09 -5.81 -17.15
CA ALA A 801 -8.25 -5.79 -16.26
C ALA A 801 -9.50 -5.24 -16.96
N SER A 802 -10.67 -5.83 -16.70
CA SER A 802 -11.96 -5.32 -17.18
C SER A 802 -12.31 -3.97 -16.56
N ASN A 803 -11.95 -3.78 -15.28
CA ASN A 803 -12.13 -2.53 -14.53
C ASN A 803 -11.33 -1.39 -15.17
N PHE A 804 -12.06 -0.37 -15.65
CA PHE A 804 -11.47 0.78 -16.33
C PHE A 804 -10.42 1.52 -15.50
N ASN A 805 -10.64 1.71 -14.20
CA ASN A 805 -9.73 2.47 -13.35
C ASN A 805 -8.41 1.73 -13.11
N LEU A 806 -8.48 0.42 -12.86
CA LEU A 806 -7.28 -0.42 -12.69
C LEU A 806 -6.49 -0.50 -13.99
N ARG A 807 -7.18 -0.76 -15.11
CA ARG A 807 -6.54 -0.80 -16.44
C ARG A 807 -5.93 0.54 -16.82
N SER A 808 -6.64 1.65 -16.63
CA SER A 808 -6.13 2.99 -16.92
C SER A 808 -4.95 3.38 -16.04
N PHE A 809 -4.89 2.90 -14.79
CA PHE A 809 -3.71 3.07 -13.95
C PHE A 809 -2.51 2.25 -14.47
N ALA A 810 -2.73 1.00 -14.88
CA ALA A 810 -1.69 0.16 -15.47
C ALA A 810 -1.17 0.75 -16.80
N GLU A 811 -2.05 1.28 -17.66
CA GLU A 811 -1.68 1.94 -18.92
C GLU A 811 -0.80 3.19 -18.68
N ARG A 812 -1.17 4.04 -17.72
CA ARG A 812 -0.33 5.20 -17.35
C ARG A 812 1.02 4.76 -16.77
N THR A 813 1.02 3.69 -15.99
CA THR A 813 2.25 3.11 -15.45
C THR A 813 3.14 2.56 -16.57
N ALA A 814 2.57 1.93 -17.59
CA ALA A 814 3.27 1.45 -18.78
C ALA A 814 3.96 2.59 -19.54
N MET A 815 3.26 3.72 -19.70
CA MET A 815 3.80 4.91 -20.38
C MET A 815 4.96 5.56 -19.61
N ASN A 816 4.79 5.70 -18.29
CA ASN A 816 5.68 6.47 -17.42
C ASN A 816 6.93 5.69 -17.00
N THR A 817 6.81 4.38 -16.74
CA THR A 817 7.90 3.59 -16.13
C THR A 817 9.16 3.57 -16.99
N PRO A 818 9.12 3.38 -18.33
CA PRO A 818 10.32 3.43 -19.14
C PRO A 818 11.03 4.78 -19.08
N ILE A 819 10.31 5.88 -18.85
CA ILE A 819 10.90 7.22 -18.73
C ILE A 819 11.56 7.39 -17.35
N GLN A 820 10.79 7.20 -16.29
CA GLN A 820 11.27 7.43 -14.93
C GLN A 820 12.29 6.41 -14.47
N GLY A 821 12.08 5.14 -14.84
CA GLY A 821 12.99 4.06 -14.51
C GLY A 821 14.32 4.24 -15.22
N THR A 822 14.32 4.65 -16.49
CA THR A 822 15.56 4.99 -17.20
C THR A 822 16.26 6.19 -16.56
N ALA A 823 15.54 7.25 -16.16
CA ALA A 823 16.15 8.37 -15.45
C ALA A 823 16.80 7.92 -14.12
N ALA A 824 16.12 7.03 -13.38
CA ALA A 824 16.67 6.43 -12.16
C ALA A 824 17.90 5.54 -12.45
N ASP A 825 17.87 4.77 -13.53
CA ASP A 825 18.98 3.94 -13.97
C ASP A 825 20.20 4.79 -14.35
N ILE A 826 20.00 5.93 -15.04
CA ILE A 826 21.07 6.85 -15.45
C ILE A 826 21.78 7.47 -14.24
N ILE A 827 21.04 7.97 -13.25
CA ILE A 827 21.69 8.56 -12.05
C ILE A 827 22.45 7.50 -11.26
N LYS A 828 21.92 6.29 -11.15
CA LYS A 828 22.61 5.15 -10.53
C LYS A 828 23.90 4.80 -11.28
N LEU A 829 23.84 4.78 -12.61
CA LEU A 829 24.98 4.44 -13.45
C LEU A 829 26.06 5.52 -13.34
N ALA A 830 25.66 6.80 -13.32
CA ALA A 830 26.57 7.91 -13.07
C ALA A 830 27.25 7.80 -11.71
N MET A 831 26.54 7.38 -10.65
CA MET A 831 27.15 7.15 -9.33
C MET A 831 28.23 6.05 -9.37
N VAL A 832 27.94 4.92 -10.02
CA VAL A 832 28.89 3.80 -10.17
C VAL A 832 30.13 4.23 -10.96
N GLN A 833 29.93 4.91 -12.09
CA GLN A 833 31.02 5.41 -12.93
C GLN A 833 31.84 6.49 -12.23
N LEU A 834 31.19 7.40 -11.48
CA LEU A 834 31.85 8.48 -10.76
C LEU A 834 32.69 7.93 -9.61
N ASP A 835 32.16 7.01 -8.80
CA ASP A 835 32.92 6.36 -7.73
C ASP A 835 34.14 5.62 -8.27
N LYS A 836 33.99 4.91 -9.40
CA LYS A 836 35.12 4.26 -10.09
C LYS A 836 36.15 5.30 -10.54
N ARG A 837 35.73 6.36 -11.22
CA ARG A 837 36.63 7.41 -11.72
C ARG A 837 37.39 8.11 -10.60
N MET A 838 36.70 8.45 -9.51
CA MET A 838 37.32 9.08 -8.34
C MET A 838 38.39 8.18 -7.71
N LYS A 839 38.17 6.86 -7.66
CA LYS A 839 39.17 5.90 -7.17
C LYS A 839 40.38 5.79 -8.10
N GLU A 840 40.15 5.76 -9.41
CA GLU A 840 41.23 5.71 -10.42
C GLU A 840 42.10 6.97 -10.41
N GLU A 841 41.49 8.14 -10.22
CA GLU A 841 42.18 9.43 -10.13
C GLU A 841 42.82 9.66 -8.75
N GLY A 842 42.46 8.87 -7.74
CA GLY A 842 43.00 8.97 -6.38
C GLY A 842 42.64 10.29 -5.67
N VAL A 843 41.49 10.88 -6.01
CA VAL A 843 41.03 12.15 -5.41
C VAL A 843 40.63 11.95 -3.95
N ARG A 844 40.75 13.00 -3.13
CA ARG A 844 40.28 12.99 -1.73
C ARG A 844 38.79 13.30 -1.61
N SER A 845 38.23 13.93 -2.63
CA SER A 845 36.81 14.26 -2.76
C SER A 845 35.90 13.06 -2.45
N ARG A 846 34.70 13.33 -1.93
CA ARG A 846 33.79 12.30 -1.41
C ARG A 846 32.37 12.54 -1.90
N LEU A 847 31.77 11.54 -2.55
CA LEU A 847 30.33 11.48 -2.80
C LEU A 847 29.59 11.24 -1.48
N LEU A 848 28.63 12.11 -1.14
CA LEU A 848 27.93 12.12 0.15
C LEU A 848 26.47 11.72 0.03
N LEU A 849 25.72 12.35 -0.88
CA LEU A 849 24.27 12.16 -1.01
C LEU A 849 23.83 12.04 -2.46
N GLN A 850 22.73 11.33 -2.65
CA GLN A 850 21.89 11.33 -3.83
C GLN A 850 20.49 11.83 -3.43
N VAL A 851 20.00 12.89 -4.08
CA VAL A 851 18.70 13.52 -3.80
C VAL A 851 17.99 13.82 -5.11
N HIS A 852 16.92 13.08 -5.41
CA HIS A 852 16.19 13.18 -6.69
C HIS A 852 17.07 12.89 -7.91
N ASP A 853 17.51 13.92 -8.63
CA ASP A 853 18.40 13.82 -9.79
C ASP A 853 19.75 14.52 -9.52
N GLU A 854 20.00 14.89 -8.25
CA GLU A 854 21.18 15.62 -7.76
C GLU A 854 22.16 14.70 -7.02
N LEU A 855 23.45 14.85 -7.31
CA LEU A 855 24.56 14.32 -6.51
C LEU A 855 25.18 15.43 -5.67
N VAL A 856 25.49 15.13 -4.40
CA VAL A 856 26.15 16.05 -3.47
C VAL A 856 27.49 15.46 -3.04
N LEU A 857 28.54 16.25 -3.17
CA LEU A 857 29.91 15.89 -2.82
C LEU A 857 30.49 16.90 -1.82
N GLU A 858 31.47 16.46 -1.03
CA GLU A 858 32.43 17.36 -0.38
C GLU A 858 33.78 17.26 -1.10
N VAL A 859 34.39 18.42 -1.38
CA VAL A 859 35.54 18.54 -2.28
C VAL A 859 36.58 19.48 -1.65
N PRO A 860 37.87 19.09 -1.58
CA PRO A 860 38.96 20.00 -1.22
C PRO A 860 39.03 21.19 -2.18
N GLU A 861 39.38 22.37 -1.68
CA GLU A 861 39.52 23.58 -2.51
C GLU A 861 40.44 23.38 -3.72
N ASP A 862 41.53 22.62 -3.57
CA ASP A 862 42.50 22.34 -4.63
C ASP A 862 42.04 21.28 -5.65
N GLU A 863 40.97 20.53 -5.35
CA GLU A 863 40.34 19.57 -6.27
C GLU A 863 39.06 20.12 -6.92
N LEU A 864 38.58 21.30 -6.51
CA LEU A 864 37.26 21.83 -6.90
C LEU A 864 37.04 21.91 -8.41
N GLU A 865 37.96 22.54 -9.14
CA GLU A 865 37.84 22.72 -10.59
C GLU A 865 37.98 21.40 -11.37
N VAL A 866 38.79 20.47 -10.84
CA VAL A 866 38.91 19.11 -11.40
C VAL A 866 37.59 18.38 -11.21
N MET A 867 37.03 18.40 -10.00
CA MET A 867 35.78 17.70 -9.69
C MET A 867 34.56 18.29 -10.40
N LYS A 868 34.48 19.61 -10.57
CA LYS A 868 33.43 20.24 -11.40
C LYS A 868 33.39 19.64 -12.80
N LYS A 869 34.57 19.50 -13.41
CA LYS A 869 34.73 18.91 -14.73
C LYS A 869 34.44 17.41 -14.70
N THR A 870 35.06 16.65 -13.80
CA THR A 870 34.91 15.19 -13.72
C THR A 870 33.46 14.78 -13.47
N VAL A 871 32.76 15.44 -12.55
CA VAL A 871 31.35 15.12 -12.24
C VAL A 871 30.45 15.43 -13.44
N ALA A 872 30.61 16.60 -14.07
CA ALA A 872 29.86 16.94 -15.27
C ALA A 872 30.11 15.93 -16.40
N GLU A 873 31.38 15.64 -16.71
CA GLU A 873 31.75 14.70 -17.77
C GLU A 873 31.20 13.30 -17.53
N VAL A 874 31.29 12.78 -16.30
CA VAL A 874 30.78 11.44 -15.98
C VAL A 874 29.25 11.40 -16.07
N MET A 875 28.56 12.38 -15.49
CA MET A 875 27.09 12.40 -15.50
C MET A 875 26.54 12.63 -16.92
N GLU A 876 27.08 13.58 -17.68
CA GLU A 876 26.61 13.86 -19.05
C GLU A 876 26.85 12.70 -20.02
N ASN A 877 27.81 11.83 -19.73
CA ASN A 877 28.16 10.66 -20.55
C ASN A 877 27.82 9.32 -19.87
N ALA A 878 26.98 9.32 -18.83
CA ALA A 878 26.66 8.12 -18.09
C ALA A 878 26.04 7.03 -18.98
N ILE A 879 25.22 7.45 -19.94
CA ILE A 879 24.66 6.61 -21.00
C ILE A 879 24.63 7.41 -22.31
N GLU A 880 24.76 6.72 -23.45
CA GLU A 880 24.61 7.33 -24.77
C GLU A 880 23.11 7.49 -25.12
N LEU A 881 22.67 8.72 -25.39
CA LEU A 881 21.33 9.04 -25.87
C LEU A 881 21.42 9.90 -27.14
N ASP A 882 20.34 9.93 -27.94
CA ASP A 882 20.26 10.79 -29.13
C ASP A 882 20.24 12.30 -28.82
N VAL A 883 19.95 12.64 -27.56
CA VAL A 883 19.97 13.99 -27.01
C VAL A 883 21.07 14.08 -25.96
N PRO A 884 21.83 15.18 -25.92
CA PRO A 884 22.86 15.35 -24.90
C PRO A 884 22.20 15.39 -23.52
N LEU A 885 22.76 14.69 -22.53
CA LEU A 885 22.46 14.99 -21.13
C LEU A 885 23.12 16.32 -20.76
N LYS A 886 22.54 17.03 -19.80
CA LYS A 886 23.10 18.29 -19.30
C LYS A 886 23.04 18.29 -17.78
N VAL A 887 24.13 18.74 -17.17
CA VAL A 887 24.26 18.81 -15.72
C VAL A 887 24.61 20.22 -15.31
N ASP A 888 23.86 20.76 -14.36
CA ASP A 888 24.17 22.04 -13.73
C ASP A 888 25.03 21.74 -12.49
N VAL A 889 26.24 22.30 -12.46
CA VAL A 889 27.22 22.06 -11.39
C VAL A 889 27.53 23.37 -10.66
N ASP A 890 27.28 23.36 -9.36
CA ASP A 890 27.40 24.52 -8.48
C ASP A 890 28.12 24.15 -7.18
N ASP A 891 28.72 25.12 -6.50
CA ASP A 891 29.46 24.89 -5.27
C ASP A 891 29.30 25.99 -4.21
N GLY A 892 29.43 25.62 -2.94
CA GLY A 892 29.16 26.50 -1.80
C GLY A 892 29.86 26.07 -0.52
N ALA A 893 29.84 26.92 0.52
CA ALA A 893 30.39 26.55 1.83
C ALA A 893 29.47 25.58 2.61
N ASN A 894 28.24 25.42 2.14
CA ASN A 894 27.21 24.53 2.66
C ASN A 894 26.25 24.16 1.51
N TRP A 895 25.36 23.21 1.74
CA TRP A 895 24.44 22.73 0.71
C TRP A 895 23.39 23.78 0.28
N TYR A 896 23.13 24.80 1.09
CA TYR A 896 22.25 25.91 0.70
C TYR A 896 22.95 26.90 -0.25
N GLU A 897 24.25 27.14 -0.09
CA GLU A 897 24.98 28.05 -0.99
C GLU A 897 25.30 27.42 -2.34
N ALA A 898 25.46 26.10 -2.38
CA ALA A 898 25.65 25.35 -3.61
C ALA A 898 24.36 25.30 -4.47
N LYS A 899 23.18 25.66 -3.93
CA LYS A 899 21.89 25.62 -4.65
C LYS A 899 20.91 26.70 -4.20
#